data_AF-A0A537QUX4-F1
#
_entry.id   AF-A0A537QUX4-F1
#
_cell.length_a   1.000
_cell.length_b   1.000
_cell.length_c   1.000
_cell.angle_alpha   90.00
_cell.angle_beta   90.00
_cell.angle_gamma   90.00
#
_symmetry.space_group_name_H-M   'P 1'
#
loop_
_entity.id
_entity.type
_entity.pdbx_description
1 polymer ?
#
loop_
_entity_poly.entity_id
_entity_poly.type
_entity_poly.pdbx_seq_one_letter_code
_entity_poly.pdbx_strand_id
1 'polypeptide(L)'
;TGIPNAGQLNALATLNIRGERSVTCRGEFDRHPSEGPLPPGAPPVCEHFRQLPDALEHAAELDAAYGRDPDLDKMPMYGVVFSFKDPFDTKDMRTAAGGDAAYDIDFPARDHVLVEQLRNKGAIIFAKAVCTEYNGRAGDPGGRHKPEKVLPSVLGYQRSSWGGNPANPYDTTRAASLGSSSGSGVSVSANLVMVSLGEETRASTRGPANHNAVALILPHKAMLSFNGGAIGADIYCDRSGILARTIADAAKVLDALKDPETGYYDPRDPYTTVPRASVLARPYASCTKPSESLRGIRIGVIRESMLIRPGDKAAEPIATAAAAEIKAVLGEKLGATLVESSDPLWERDRDLEQMNPDFRQALARLVPVFMPDLLFRLGPDGQPLFKEFAAAVHPTEFAPGKVFGSGSMAPIDYCVELAEGRIAPPANLDIATIQEQELAMSFRFHVNQYLSRRAADWRERGFTEGLVDFAALNARSKFWGDDGRAAFKNWEAVTDPRNPLGGRQGVDERIMLRELLRRLDMMVILENRLDALVRLHTPLPPAKIGGANDPLGGRNNLRPESYYGPNAGLTEILIPAGYVTTVYDPVFALSPDATRYVSVPSDTPTTLPPPGLPFSLVFRAEPGKEGVVLRIAAAYEAGSKRRTPPPAFGPLHHPAQLR
;
A
#
# COMPACT_ATOMS: atom_id res chain seq x y z
N THR A 1 -1.40 -1.82 -24.61
CA THR A 1 -2.19 -0.61 -24.34
C THR A 1 -3.47 -1.01 -23.65
N GLY A 2 -4.09 -0.12 -22.89
CA GLY A 2 -5.41 -0.39 -22.31
C GLY A 2 -6.47 -0.60 -23.40
N ILE A 3 -7.48 -1.42 -23.10
CA ILE A 3 -8.54 -1.77 -24.06
C ILE A 3 -9.84 -1.14 -23.56
N PRO A 4 -10.51 -0.27 -24.33
CA PRO A 4 -11.78 0.31 -23.91
C PRO A 4 -12.88 -0.76 -23.86
N ASN A 5 -13.70 -0.74 -22.82
CA ASN A 5 -14.83 -1.66 -22.63
C ASN A 5 -14.43 -3.15 -22.78
N ALA A 6 -13.30 -3.53 -22.19
CA ALA A 6 -12.71 -4.86 -22.42
C ALA A 6 -13.59 -6.03 -21.95
N GLY A 7 -14.55 -5.79 -21.04
CA GLY A 7 -15.36 -6.84 -20.40
C GLY A 7 -14.56 -7.77 -19.48
N GLN A 8 -13.24 -7.55 -19.34
CA GLN A 8 -12.31 -8.34 -18.55
C GLN A 8 -11.33 -7.42 -17.83
N LEU A 9 -10.88 -7.82 -16.64
CA LEU A 9 -10.08 -6.97 -15.74
C LEU A 9 -8.74 -7.57 -15.33
N ASN A 10 -8.55 -8.88 -15.52
CA ASN A 10 -7.35 -9.61 -15.10
C ASN A 10 -7.01 -9.40 -13.61
N ALA A 11 -7.97 -9.72 -12.73
CA ALA A 11 -7.90 -9.44 -11.29
C ALA A 11 -7.27 -10.56 -10.45
N LEU A 12 -7.44 -11.82 -10.88
CA LEU A 12 -7.04 -13.02 -10.15
C LEU A 12 -5.99 -13.78 -10.96
N ALA A 13 -4.91 -14.20 -10.31
CA ALA A 13 -3.75 -14.86 -10.93
C ALA A 13 -3.77 -16.39 -10.79
N THR A 14 -4.44 -16.90 -9.75
CA THR A 14 -4.56 -18.34 -9.47
C THR A 14 -5.88 -18.55 -8.74
N LEU A 15 -6.70 -19.48 -9.23
CA LEU A 15 -7.95 -19.88 -8.57
C LEU A 15 -7.70 -21.14 -7.75
N ASN A 16 -8.32 -21.23 -6.57
CA ASN A 16 -8.28 -22.42 -5.73
C ASN A 16 -9.32 -23.44 -6.23
N ILE A 17 -9.07 -23.98 -7.42
CA ILE A 17 -9.89 -25.00 -8.08
C ILE A 17 -8.95 -26.13 -8.47
N ARG A 18 -9.39 -27.37 -8.27
CA ARG A 18 -8.58 -28.55 -8.61
C ARG A 18 -8.01 -28.48 -10.02
N GLY A 19 -6.72 -28.81 -10.12
CA GLY A 19 -5.99 -28.86 -11.39
C GLY A 19 -5.50 -27.50 -11.90
N GLU A 20 -5.94 -26.37 -11.35
CA GLU A 20 -5.53 -25.01 -11.75
C GLU A 20 -4.71 -24.27 -10.68
N ARG A 21 -4.81 -24.71 -9.43
CA ARG A 21 -4.23 -24.03 -8.26
C ARG A 21 -2.71 -24.17 -8.07
N SER A 22 -2.06 -25.04 -8.84
CA SER A 22 -0.60 -25.24 -8.84
C SER A 22 -0.10 -25.62 -10.22
N VAL A 23 1.11 -25.14 -10.58
CA VAL A 23 1.84 -25.56 -11.78
C VAL A 23 2.54 -26.90 -11.54
N THR A 24 3.09 -27.11 -10.33
CA THR A 24 3.73 -28.37 -9.93
C THR A 24 2.73 -29.53 -9.96
N CYS A 25 1.49 -29.30 -9.48
CA CYS A 25 0.42 -30.30 -9.40
C CYS A 25 -0.77 -29.97 -10.30
N ARG A 26 -0.49 -29.63 -11.56
CA ARG A 26 -1.54 -29.23 -12.53
C ARG A 26 -2.40 -30.39 -13.05
N GLY A 27 -3.62 -30.09 -13.44
CA GLY A 27 -4.57 -31.03 -14.05
C GLY A 27 -4.78 -32.28 -13.19
N GLU A 28 -4.64 -33.45 -13.82
CA GLU A 28 -4.84 -34.76 -13.17
C GLU A 28 -3.88 -35.04 -11.98
N PHE A 29 -2.82 -34.24 -11.80
CA PHE A 29 -1.93 -34.38 -10.64
C PHE A 29 -2.56 -33.84 -9.34
N ASP A 30 -3.68 -33.12 -9.42
CA ASP A 30 -4.46 -32.62 -8.28
C ASP A 30 -5.90 -33.18 -8.28
N ARG A 31 -6.13 -34.27 -9.01
CA ARG A 31 -7.42 -34.95 -9.00
C ARG A 31 -7.80 -35.42 -7.60
N HIS A 32 -9.09 -35.36 -7.28
CA HIS A 32 -9.58 -35.70 -5.94
C HIS A 32 -9.19 -37.15 -5.55
N PRO A 33 -8.78 -37.41 -4.30
CA PRO A 33 -8.39 -38.75 -3.84
C PRO A 33 -9.41 -39.86 -4.11
N SER A 34 -10.70 -39.54 -4.08
CA SER A 34 -11.78 -40.51 -4.35
C SER A 34 -11.79 -41.02 -5.79
N GLU A 35 -11.12 -40.36 -6.72
CA GLU A 35 -11.07 -40.79 -8.12
C GLU A 35 -9.94 -41.77 -8.42
N GLY A 36 -9.18 -42.18 -7.39
CA GLY A 36 -8.12 -43.18 -7.48
C GLY A 36 -6.71 -42.59 -7.40
N PRO A 37 -5.69 -43.38 -7.78
CA PRO A 37 -4.29 -42.96 -7.71
C PRO A 37 -3.98 -41.86 -8.73
N LEU A 38 -2.92 -41.09 -8.44
CA LEU A 38 -2.36 -40.15 -9.39
C LEU A 38 -1.76 -40.87 -10.62
N PRO A 39 -1.84 -40.26 -11.82
CA PRO A 39 -1.23 -40.83 -13.01
C PRO A 39 0.31 -40.90 -12.90
N PRO A 40 0.96 -41.81 -13.65
CA PRO A 40 2.42 -41.90 -13.70
C PRO A 40 3.07 -40.56 -14.05
N GLY A 41 4.16 -40.21 -13.37
CA GLY A 41 4.90 -38.96 -13.58
C GLY A 41 4.43 -37.78 -12.72
N ALA A 42 3.36 -37.94 -11.92
CA ALA A 42 3.00 -36.97 -10.90
C ALA A 42 4.13 -36.82 -9.86
N PRO A 43 4.58 -35.59 -9.52
CA PRO A 43 5.52 -35.38 -8.44
C PRO A 43 4.99 -35.95 -7.11
N PRO A 44 5.83 -36.58 -6.26
CA PRO A 44 5.36 -37.16 -4.99
C PRO A 44 4.65 -36.16 -4.07
N VAL A 45 5.03 -34.88 -4.11
CA VAL A 45 4.37 -33.82 -3.33
C VAL A 45 2.91 -33.61 -3.71
N CYS A 46 2.49 -34.00 -4.92
CA CYS A 46 1.12 -33.85 -5.36
C CYS A 46 0.16 -34.79 -4.63
N GLU A 47 0.64 -35.91 -4.08
CA GLU A 47 -0.17 -36.74 -3.20
C GLU A 47 -0.47 -36.02 -1.88
N HIS A 48 0.45 -35.17 -1.38
CA HIS A 48 0.16 -34.30 -0.24
C HIS A 48 -0.81 -33.17 -0.61
N PHE A 49 -0.56 -32.53 -1.76
CA PHE A 49 -1.33 -31.37 -2.21
C PHE A 49 -2.81 -31.69 -2.45
N ARG A 50 -3.10 -32.79 -3.16
CA ARG A 50 -4.48 -33.14 -3.55
C ARG A 50 -5.40 -33.48 -2.37
N GLN A 51 -4.83 -33.74 -1.19
CA GLN A 51 -5.57 -33.98 0.06
C GLN A 51 -6.10 -32.68 0.67
N LEU A 52 -5.58 -31.53 0.26
CA LEU A 52 -6.10 -30.23 0.67
C LEU A 52 -7.39 -29.94 -0.12
N PRO A 53 -8.49 -29.55 0.54
CA PRO A 53 -9.70 -29.19 -0.16
C PRO A 53 -9.46 -27.94 -1.02
N ASP A 54 -10.06 -27.89 -2.20
CA ASP A 54 -10.14 -26.63 -2.95
C ASP A 54 -11.24 -25.70 -2.37
N ALA A 55 -11.43 -24.52 -2.96
CA ALA A 55 -12.39 -23.56 -2.41
C ALA A 55 -13.85 -24.03 -2.50
N LEU A 56 -14.20 -24.84 -3.51
CA LEU A 56 -15.55 -25.37 -3.68
C LEU A 56 -15.81 -26.52 -2.72
N GLU A 57 -14.82 -27.38 -2.53
CA GLU A 57 -14.87 -28.46 -1.54
C GLU A 57 -14.96 -27.92 -0.13
N HIS A 58 -14.16 -26.90 0.21
CA HIS A 58 -14.24 -26.25 1.51
C HIS A 58 -15.61 -25.60 1.74
N ALA A 59 -16.20 -24.97 0.72
CA ALA A 59 -17.55 -24.43 0.81
C ALA A 59 -18.58 -25.54 1.06
N ALA A 60 -18.47 -26.67 0.37
CA ALA A 60 -19.36 -27.82 0.56
C ALA A 60 -19.20 -28.46 1.94
N GLU A 61 -17.98 -28.54 2.47
CA GLU A 61 -17.68 -29.00 3.84
C GLU A 61 -18.34 -28.10 4.89
N LEU A 62 -18.23 -26.77 4.71
CA LEU A 62 -18.87 -25.79 5.58
C LEU A 62 -20.41 -25.93 5.54
N ASP A 63 -20.99 -26.04 4.34
CA ASP A 63 -22.44 -26.24 4.17
C ASP A 63 -22.92 -27.56 4.78
N ALA A 64 -22.15 -28.64 4.64
CA ALA A 64 -22.49 -29.94 5.23
C ALA A 64 -22.42 -29.92 6.77
N ALA A 65 -21.44 -29.21 7.32
CA ALA A 65 -21.22 -29.14 8.77
C ALA A 65 -22.18 -28.19 9.49
N TYR A 66 -22.48 -27.03 8.89
CA TYR A 66 -23.19 -25.93 9.58
C TYR A 66 -24.49 -25.51 8.87
N GLY A 67 -24.62 -25.77 7.57
CA GLY A 67 -25.80 -25.43 6.79
C GLY A 67 -26.17 -23.95 6.90
N ARG A 68 -27.38 -23.68 7.42
CA ARG A 68 -27.90 -22.31 7.60
C ARG A 68 -27.78 -21.78 9.02
N ASP A 69 -27.23 -22.57 9.94
CA ASP A 69 -27.19 -22.25 11.37
C ASP A 69 -25.76 -22.35 11.95
N PRO A 70 -24.77 -21.64 11.37
CA PRO A 70 -23.43 -21.58 11.94
C PRO A 70 -23.42 -20.79 13.25
N ASP A 71 -22.59 -21.23 14.21
CA ASP A 71 -22.23 -20.44 15.39
C ASP A 71 -21.28 -19.30 14.94
N LEU A 72 -21.86 -18.15 14.60
CA LEU A 72 -21.11 -17.00 14.05
C LEU A 72 -20.16 -16.33 15.05
N ASP A 73 -20.27 -16.61 16.35
CA ASP A 73 -19.29 -16.14 17.33
C ASP A 73 -17.97 -16.92 17.19
N LYS A 74 -18.05 -18.21 16.83
CA LYS A 74 -16.87 -19.05 16.55
C LYS A 74 -16.44 -19.03 15.09
N MET A 75 -17.39 -18.87 14.18
CA MET A 75 -17.19 -18.87 12.73
C MET A 75 -17.58 -17.51 12.12
N PRO A 76 -16.97 -16.39 12.56
CA PRO A 76 -17.36 -15.06 12.11
C PRO A 76 -17.15 -14.84 10.60
N MET A 77 -16.34 -15.68 9.95
CA MET A 77 -16.06 -15.61 8.51
C MET A 77 -16.77 -16.70 7.71
N TYR A 78 -17.73 -17.43 8.30
CA TYR A 78 -18.49 -18.48 7.61
C TYR A 78 -19.03 -18.01 6.26
N GLY A 79 -18.60 -18.67 5.18
CA GLY A 79 -19.05 -18.39 3.81
C GLY A 79 -18.51 -17.08 3.22
N VAL A 80 -17.64 -16.36 3.93
CA VAL A 80 -17.01 -15.14 3.40
C VAL A 80 -15.90 -15.54 2.43
N VAL A 81 -16.02 -15.07 1.19
CA VAL A 81 -15.09 -15.41 0.09
C VAL A 81 -13.98 -14.38 -0.01
N PHE A 82 -12.73 -14.85 0.05
CA PHE A 82 -11.52 -14.03 0.03
C PHE A 82 -10.66 -14.23 -1.22
N SER A 83 -10.01 -13.15 -1.66
CA SER A 83 -8.74 -13.25 -2.38
C SER A 83 -7.57 -12.73 -1.55
N PHE A 84 -6.39 -13.29 -1.75
CA PHE A 84 -5.15 -12.81 -1.13
C PHE A 84 -4.18 -12.36 -2.20
N LYS A 85 -3.51 -11.21 -2.02
CA LYS A 85 -2.39 -10.83 -2.89
C LYS A 85 -1.40 -12.00 -3.03
N ASP A 86 -0.83 -12.19 -4.21
CA ASP A 86 0.00 -13.37 -4.50
C ASP A 86 1.17 -13.64 -3.54
N PRO A 87 1.82 -12.66 -2.87
CA PRO A 87 2.94 -12.94 -1.97
C PRO A 87 2.59 -13.71 -0.68
N PHE A 88 1.33 -13.71 -0.22
CA PHE A 88 0.95 -14.36 1.05
C PHE A 88 0.92 -15.88 0.89
N ASP A 89 1.65 -16.63 1.70
CA ASP A 89 1.62 -18.10 1.62
C ASP A 89 0.19 -18.67 1.80
N THR A 90 -0.19 -19.55 0.89
CA THR A 90 -1.44 -20.34 0.91
C THR A 90 -1.09 -21.77 0.55
N LYS A 91 -1.20 -22.73 1.47
CA LYS A 91 -0.66 -24.09 1.30
C LYS A 91 -1.27 -24.90 0.15
N ASP A 92 -2.42 -24.47 -0.34
CA ASP A 92 -3.22 -25.09 -1.41
C ASP A 92 -3.21 -24.29 -2.71
N MET A 93 -2.39 -23.23 -2.82
CA MET A 93 -2.20 -22.51 -4.08
C MET A 93 -0.75 -22.07 -4.26
N ARG A 94 -0.36 -21.94 -5.52
CA ARG A 94 0.90 -21.32 -5.90
C ARG A 94 1.10 -19.96 -5.21
N THR A 95 2.31 -19.70 -4.71
CA THR A 95 2.72 -18.42 -4.11
C THR A 95 4.09 -18.01 -4.64
N ALA A 96 4.15 -16.97 -5.48
CA ALA A 96 5.42 -16.50 -6.08
C ALA A 96 5.53 -14.96 -6.22
N ALA A 97 4.67 -14.20 -5.53
CA ALA A 97 4.60 -12.74 -5.61
C ALA A 97 4.52 -12.18 -7.04
N GLY A 98 3.76 -12.85 -7.92
CA GLY A 98 3.60 -12.49 -9.34
C GLY A 98 4.79 -12.85 -10.23
N GLY A 99 5.93 -13.29 -9.67
CA GLY A 99 7.09 -13.71 -10.45
C GLY A 99 6.81 -14.97 -11.27
N ASP A 100 7.37 -15.05 -12.47
CA ASP A 100 7.49 -16.32 -13.22
C ASP A 100 8.81 -17.00 -12.82
N ALA A 101 8.80 -17.72 -11.71
CA ALA A 101 9.95 -18.41 -11.17
C ALA A 101 9.68 -19.92 -11.07
N ALA A 102 10.66 -20.74 -11.46
CA ALA A 102 10.58 -22.20 -11.41
C ALA A 102 10.93 -22.74 -10.01
N TYR A 103 9.93 -22.79 -9.13
CA TYR A 103 9.99 -23.52 -7.86
C TYR A 103 9.92 -25.03 -8.11
N ASP A 104 10.56 -25.84 -7.27
CA ASP A 104 10.36 -27.29 -7.31
C ASP A 104 8.95 -27.62 -6.76
N ILE A 105 8.51 -26.86 -5.74
CA ILE A 105 7.18 -26.92 -5.14
C ILE A 105 6.61 -25.50 -5.05
N ASP A 106 5.72 -25.15 -5.99
CA ASP A 106 5.27 -23.76 -6.20
C ASP A 106 4.23 -23.26 -5.16
N PHE A 107 3.68 -24.14 -4.35
CA PHE A 107 2.91 -23.84 -3.14
C PHE A 107 3.76 -24.01 -1.86
N PRO A 108 3.50 -23.22 -0.80
CA PRO A 108 4.19 -23.35 0.48
C PRO A 108 3.68 -24.56 1.28
N ALA A 109 4.50 -25.06 2.20
CA ALA A 109 4.13 -26.16 3.09
C ALA A 109 3.05 -25.77 4.13
N ARG A 110 2.90 -24.48 4.40
CA ARG A 110 2.00 -23.93 5.43
C ARG A 110 1.27 -22.70 4.90
N ASP A 111 0.15 -22.37 5.52
CA ASP A 111 -0.51 -21.09 5.30
C ASP A 111 0.27 -19.96 5.98
N HIS A 112 0.16 -18.75 5.45
CA HIS A 112 0.44 -17.54 6.19
C HIS A 112 -0.51 -17.46 7.41
N VAL A 113 -0.04 -16.96 8.55
CA VAL A 113 -0.85 -16.93 9.80
C VAL A 113 -2.22 -16.26 9.61
N LEU A 114 -2.29 -15.15 8.87
CA LEU A 114 -3.56 -14.50 8.53
C LEU A 114 -4.51 -15.38 7.70
N VAL A 115 -4.00 -16.20 6.77
CA VAL A 115 -4.82 -17.13 5.98
C VAL A 115 -5.39 -18.23 6.89
N GLU A 116 -4.52 -18.81 7.73
CA GLU A 116 -4.91 -19.84 8.70
C GLU A 116 -5.98 -19.35 9.67
N GLN A 117 -5.80 -18.15 10.24
CA GLN A 117 -6.76 -17.55 11.18
C GLN A 117 -8.14 -17.35 10.56
N LEU A 118 -8.22 -16.96 9.29
CA LEU A 118 -9.49 -16.81 8.60
C LEU A 118 -10.13 -18.16 8.27
N ARG A 119 -9.35 -19.15 7.80
CA ARG A 119 -9.85 -20.52 7.53
C ARG A 119 -10.45 -21.16 8.77
N ASN A 120 -9.76 -21.06 9.90
CA ASN A 120 -10.22 -21.56 11.19
C ASN A 120 -11.54 -20.91 11.66
N LYS A 121 -11.93 -19.79 11.03
CA LYS A 121 -13.13 -19.02 11.32
C LYS A 121 -14.16 -19.07 10.19
N GLY A 122 -14.00 -19.99 9.23
CA GLY A 122 -14.99 -20.31 8.19
C GLY A 122 -14.80 -19.60 6.84
N ALA A 123 -13.66 -18.94 6.64
CA ALA A 123 -13.40 -18.23 5.39
C ALA A 123 -13.09 -19.17 4.21
N ILE A 124 -13.66 -18.85 3.05
CA ILE A 124 -13.33 -19.51 1.78
C ILE A 124 -12.21 -18.73 1.08
N ILE A 125 -11.02 -19.31 1.02
CA ILE A 125 -9.86 -18.72 0.35
C ILE A 125 -9.90 -19.12 -1.13
N PHE A 126 -10.50 -18.26 -1.95
CA PHE A 126 -10.86 -18.57 -3.34
C PHE A 126 -9.74 -18.37 -4.34
N ALA A 127 -8.90 -17.34 -4.17
CA ALA A 127 -7.93 -16.98 -5.20
C ALA A 127 -6.73 -16.19 -4.71
N LYS A 128 -5.65 -16.27 -5.49
CA LYS A 128 -4.52 -15.34 -5.48
C LYS A 128 -4.84 -14.16 -6.38
N ALA A 129 -4.80 -12.95 -5.83
CA ALA A 129 -5.02 -11.72 -6.55
C ALA A 129 -3.76 -11.29 -7.31
N VAL A 130 -3.93 -10.78 -8.54
CA VAL A 130 -2.83 -10.24 -9.35
C VAL A 130 -2.13 -9.12 -8.59
N CYS A 131 -0.80 -9.11 -8.65
CA CYS A 131 0.00 -8.03 -8.10
C CYS A 131 1.10 -7.61 -9.06
N THR A 132 1.73 -6.46 -8.77
CA THR A 132 3.05 -6.17 -9.34
C THR A 132 4.05 -7.22 -8.88
N GLU A 133 4.88 -7.69 -9.81
CA GLU A 133 5.94 -8.65 -9.54
C GLU A 133 6.85 -8.19 -8.38
N TYR A 134 7.00 -9.06 -7.38
CA TYR A 134 7.75 -8.85 -6.14
C TYR A 134 7.39 -7.53 -5.42
N ASN A 135 6.09 -7.23 -5.35
CA ASN A 135 5.51 -6.03 -4.71
C ASN A 135 5.95 -4.68 -5.27
N GLY A 136 6.56 -4.65 -6.46
CA GLY A 136 7.16 -3.44 -7.04
C GLY A 136 8.68 -3.37 -6.87
N ARG A 137 9.27 -4.35 -6.16
CA ARG A 137 10.68 -4.50 -5.76
C ARG A 137 11.21 -3.34 -4.91
N ALA A 138 12.32 -3.56 -4.20
CA ALA A 138 13.04 -2.52 -3.47
C ALA A 138 13.81 -1.54 -4.39
N GLY A 139 13.39 -1.31 -5.63
CA GLY A 139 14.19 -0.53 -6.59
C GLY A 139 15.49 -1.23 -7.06
N ASP A 140 16.42 -0.45 -7.60
CA ASP A 140 17.75 -0.89 -8.06
C ASP A 140 18.80 -0.41 -7.03
N PRO A 141 19.58 -1.30 -6.40
CA PRO A 141 20.58 -0.93 -5.40
C PRO A 141 21.86 -0.34 -6.01
N GLY A 142 21.88 -0.16 -7.33
CA GLY A 142 23.07 0.21 -8.07
C GLY A 142 23.94 -1.00 -8.36
N GLY A 143 24.91 -0.82 -9.27
CA GLY A 143 25.76 -1.92 -9.73
C GLY A 143 26.03 -1.88 -11.23
N ARG A 144 26.78 -2.89 -11.68
CA ARG A 144 27.26 -2.99 -13.07
C ARG A 144 26.19 -3.39 -14.08
N HIS A 145 25.09 -4.00 -13.63
CA HIS A 145 24.03 -4.42 -14.55
C HIS A 145 23.11 -3.24 -14.82
N LYS A 146 22.92 -2.93 -16.11
CA LYS A 146 22.03 -1.87 -16.59
C LYS A 146 21.02 -2.45 -17.57
N PRO A 147 19.77 -1.97 -17.56
CA PRO A 147 18.81 -2.38 -18.58
C PRO A 147 19.22 -1.79 -19.93
N GLU A 148 19.13 -2.61 -20.98
CA GLU A 148 19.27 -2.19 -22.37
C GLU A 148 18.03 -1.40 -22.83
N LYS A 149 16.84 -1.84 -22.38
CA LYS A 149 15.56 -1.19 -22.69
C LYS A 149 14.63 -1.26 -21.49
N VAL A 150 14.04 -0.13 -21.13
CA VAL A 150 12.98 -0.07 -20.12
C VAL A 150 11.65 0.08 -20.84
N LEU A 151 10.76 -0.90 -20.67
CA LEU A 151 9.42 -0.81 -21.22
C LEU A 151 8.62 0.24 -20.44
N PRO A 152 7.87 1.12 -21.12
CA PRO A 152 6.95 2.02 -20.45
C PRO A 152 5.99 1.22 -19.56
N SER A 153 5.97 1.58 -18.28
CA SER A 153 5.02 1.08 -17.32
C SER A 153 4.30 2.26 -16.71
N VAL A 154 3.02 2.07 -16.42
CA VAL A 154 2.19 3.05 -15.71
C VAL A 154 2.68 3.21 -14.27
N LEU A 155 2.29 4.32 -13.64
CA LEU A 155 2.52 4.59 -12.22
C LEU A 155 2.33 3.32 -11.38
N GLY A 156 3.37 2.91 -10.65
CA GLY A 156 3.30 1.75 -9.74
C GLY A 156 3.68 0.38 -10.30
N TYR A 157 4.19 0.28 -11.53
CA TYR A 157 4.65 -1.00 -12.10
C TYR A 157 3.58 -2.10 -12.05
N GLN A 158 2.34 -1.87 -12.45
CA GLN A 158 1.20 -2.76 -12.15
C GLN A 158 1.17 -4.12 -12.87
N ARG A 159 2.28 -4.53 -13.47
CA ARG A 159 2.39 -5.76 -14.24
C ARG A 159 3.21 -6.80 -13.50
N SER A 160 2.86 -8.05 -13.71
CA SER A 160 3.71 -9.18 -13.38
C SER A 160 3.92 -10.12 -14.56
N SER A 161 5.01 -10.90 -14.52
CA SER A 161 5.31 -11.87 -15.58
C SER A 161 4.27 -13.01 -15.58
N TRP A 162 3.77 -13.39 -14.40
CA TRP A 162 2.76 -14.43 -14.25
C TRP A 162 1.34 -13.94 -14.52
N GLY A 163 0.90 -12.93 -13.75
CA GLY A 163 -0.49 -12.47 -13.72
C GLY A 163 -0.81 -11.37 -14.73
N GLY A 164 0.14 -10.93 -15.55
CA GLY A 164 -0.09 -9.88 -16.55
C GLY A 164 -0.41 -8.51 -15.92
N ASN A 165 -1.23 -7.71 -16.61
CA ASN A 165 -1.58 -6.36 -16.19
C ASN A 165 -3.10 -6.27 -15.87
N PRO A 166 -3.50 -5.85 -14.67
CA PRO A 166 -4.89 -5.62 -14.31
C PRO A 166 -5.39 -4.27 -14.85
N ALA A 167 -6.70 -4.17 -15.08
CA ALA A 167 -7.37 -2.96 -15.55
C ALA A 167 -8.35 -2.40 -14.51
N ASN A 168 -8.50 -1.07 -14.50
CA ASN A 168 -9.46 -0.40 -13.64
C ASN A 168 -10.90 -0.76 -14.07
N PRO A 169 -11.80 -1.14 -13.14
CA PRO A 169 -13.15 -1.55 -13.49
C PRO A 169 -14.07 -0.40 -13.93
N TYR A 170 -13.72 0.87 -13.65
CA TYR A 170 -14.46 2.05 -14.11
C TYR A 170 -14.00 2.54 -15.49
N ASP A 171 -12.77 2.23 -15.89
CA ASP A 171 -12.21 2.51 -17.22
C ASP A 171 -11.11 1.50 -17.54
N THR A 172 -11.41 0.50 -18.37
CA THR A 172 -10.47 -0.58 -18.70
C THR A 172 -9.28 -0.13 -19.57
N THR A 173 -9.24 1.14 -19.98
CA THR A 173 -8.04 1.75 -20.58
C THR A 173 -7.00 2.20 -19.54
N ARG A 174 -7.38 2.20 -18.25
CA ARG A 174 -6.59 2.76 -17.15
C ARG A 174 -6.12 1.72 -16.16
N ALA A 175 -5.05 2.10 -15.48
CA ALA A 175 -4.37 1.29 -14.50
C ALA A 175 -5.23 1.10 -13.24
N ALA A 176 -5.30 -0.13 -12.75
CA ALA A 176 -6.12 -0.50 -11.61
C ALA A 176 -5.60 0.02 -10.25
N SER A 177 -4.42 0.63 -10.18
CA SER A 177 -3.74 0.84 -8.90
C SER A 177 -2.69 1.96 -8.98
N LEU A 178 -1.93 2.18 -7.90
CA LEU A 178 -0.60 2.79 -7.93
C LEU A 178 0.49 1.73 -7.67
N GLY A 179 0.13 0.46 -7.91
CA GLY A 179 0.87 -0.73 -7.52
C GLY A 179 0.90 -0.90 -6.00
N SER A 180 1.06 -2.10 -5.44
CA SER A 180 1.17 -3.41 -6.09
C SER A 180 0.01 -4.37 -5.83
N SER A 181 -0.91 -4.14 -4.88
CA SER A 181 -2.07 -5.03 -4.64
C SER A 181 -3.24 -4.77 -5.61
N SER A 182 -2.91 -4.64 -6.89
CA SER A 182 -3.84 -4.22 -7.93
C SER A 182 -5.07 -5.14 -8.03
N GLY A 183 -4.85 -6.45 -8.13
CA GLY A 183 -5.91 -7.45 -8.19
C GLY A 183 -6.78 -7.49 -6.95
N SER A 184 -6.22 -7.18 -5.76
CA SER A 184 -6.98 -7.15 -4.50
C SER A 184 -8.03 -6.04 -4.50
N GLY A 185 -7.71 -4.87 -5.05
CA GLY A 185 -8.67 -3.78 -5.21
C GLY A 185 -9.72 -4.09 -6.29
N VAL A 186 -9.27 -4.65 -7.42
CA VAL A 186 -10.14 -4.99 -8.54
C VAL A 186 -11.13 -6.09 -8.19
N SER A 187 -10.69 -7.16 -7.52
CA SER A 187 -11.54 -8.32 -7.19
C SER A 187 -12.70 -7.94 -6.28
N VAL A 188 -12.46 -7.07 -5.29
CA VAL A 188 -13.49 -6.54 -4.39
C VAL A 188 -14.41 -5.57 -5.13
N SER A 189 -13.86 -4.69 -5.95
CA SER A 189 -14.63 -3.68 -6.69
C SER A 189 -15.60 -4.29 -7.69
N ALA A 190 -15.12 -5.30 -8.43
CA ALA A 190 -15.87 -6.02 -9.46
C ALA A 190 -16.70 -7.20 -8.92
N ASN A 191 -16.90 -7.29 -7.60
CA ASN A 191 -17.70 -8.32 -6.93
C ASN A 191 -17.25 -9.77 -7.20
N LEU A 192 -15.96 -9.98 -7.48
CA LEU A 192 -15.37 -11.32 -7.65
C LEU A 192 -15.15 -12.03 -6.30
N VAL A 193 -14.91 -11.24 -5.25
CA VAL A 193 -14.81 -11.69 -3.85
C VAL A 193 -15.51 -10.70 -2.92
N MET A 194 -15.71 -11.09 -1.66
CA MET A 194 -16.28 -10.19 -0.65
C MET A 194 -15.22 -9.28 -0.04
N VAL A 195 -14.04 -9.83 0.22
CA VAL A 195 -12.90 -9.16 0.87
C VAL A 195 -11.60 -9.61 0.20
N SER A 196 -10.60 -8.74 0.17
CA SER A 196 -9.24 -9.15 -0.17
C SER A 196 -8.23 -8.64 0.85
N LEU A 197 -7.20 -9.45 1.13
CA LEU A 197 -6.00 -8.98 1.80
C LEU A 197 -4.94 -8.56 0.78
N GLY A 198 -4.39 -7.38 0.99
CA GLY A 198 -3.29 -6.80 0.24
C GLY A 198 -2.08 -6.51 1.13
N GLU A 199 -1.00 -6.04 0.53
CA GLU A 199 0.19 -5.60 1.25
C GLU A 199 0.66 -4.23 0.75
N GLU A 200 1.17 -3.42 1.68
CA GLU A 200 1.71 -2.08 1.47
C GLU A 200 3.13 -1.85 1.98
N THR A 201 4.05 -1.61 1.05
CA THR A 201 5.34 -0.96 1.31
C THR A 201 5.27 0.56 1.19
N ARG A 202 4.54 1.05 0.18
CA ARG A 202 4.36 2.49 -0.10
C ARG A 202 2.89 2.84 -0.24
N ALA A 203 2.32 2.68 -1.43
CA ALA A 203 0.88 2.90 -1.68
C ALA A 203 0.15 1.61 -2.08
N SER A 204 0.75 0.44 -1.79
CA SER A 204 0.35 -0.84 -2.36
C SER A 204 -0.97 -1.42 -1.92
N THR A 205 -1.68 -0.79 -0.98
CA THR A 205 -3.10 -1.07 -0.67
C THR A 205 -3.97 0.16 -0.86
N ARG A 206 -3.50 1.36 -0.45
CA ARG A 206 -4.26 2.60 -0.60
C ARG A 206 -4.44 3.01 -2.07
N GLY A 207 -3.43 2.81 -2.91
CA GLY A 207 -3.50 3.01 -4.35
C GLY A 207 -4.57 2.14 -5.03
N PRO A 208 -4.54 0.81 -4.87
CA PRO A 208 -5.61 -0.06 -5.37
C PRO A 208 -6.98 0.29 -4.75
N ALA A 209 -7.05 0.58 -3.45
CA ALA A 209 -8.33 0.94 -2.83
C ALA A 209 -8.93 2.23 -3.43
N ASN A 210 -8.08 3.25 -3.63
CA ASN A 210 -8.45 4.53 -4.26
C ASN A 210 -8.93 4.34 -5.69
N HIS A 211 -8.15 3.62 -6.51
CA HIS A 211 -8.43 3.48 -7.95
C HIS A 211 -9.66 2.60 -8.22
N ASN A 212 -10.02 1.71 -7.30
CA ASN A 212 -11.14 0.79 -7.49
C ASN A 212 -12.35 1.12 -6.60
N ALA A 213 -12.36 2.27 -5.92
CA ALA A 213 -13.46 2.71 -5.04
C ALA A 213 -13.91 1.60 -4.06
N VAL A 214 -12.95 1.12 -3.28
CA VAL A 214 -13.19 0.17 -2.18
C VAL A 214 -12.65 0.75 -0.87
N ALA A 215 -13.25 0.36 0.25
CA ALA A 215 -12.79 0.74 1.57
C ALA A 215 -11.53 -0.05 1.92
N LEU A 216 -10.68 0.54 2.76
CA LEU A 216 -9.46 -0.09 3.26
C LEU A 216 -9.30 0.19 4.75
N ILE A 217 -9.00 -0.86 5.52
CA ILE A 217 -8.31 -0.72 6.80
C ILE A 217 -6.87 -1.17 6.60
N LEU A 218 -5.95 -0.25 6.87
CA LEU A 218 -4.53 -0.52 6.87
C LEU A 218 -4.01 -0.28 8.29
N PRO A 219 -3.97 -1.31 9.15
CA PRO A 219 -3.56 -1.15 10.54
C PRO A 219 -2.14 -0.60 10.66
N HIS A 220 -1.81 -0.05 11.84
CA HIS A 220 -0.44 0.36 12.13
C HIS A 220 0.51 -0.82 11.86
N LYS A 221 1.69 -0.53 11.28
CA LYS A 221 2.59 -1.53 10.64
C LYS A 221 2.79 -2.81 11.45
N ALA A 222 2.83 -2.65 12.75
CA ALA A 222 3.21 -3.67 13.70
C ALA A 222 2.04 -4.57 14.14
N MET A 223 0.81 -4.30 13.69
CA MET A 223 -0.37 -5.06 14.13
C MET A 223 -0.51 -6.40 13.41
N LEU A 224 -0.52 -6.42 12.06
CA LEU A 224 -0.72 -7.66 11.30
C LEU A 224 0.60 -8.14 10.71
N SER A 225 0.91 -9.43 10.89
CA SER A 225 2.08 -10.06 10.26
C SER A 225 2.01 -9.94 8.74
N PHE A 226 3.19 -9.74 8.14
CA PHE A 226 3.40 -9.93 6.71
C PHE A 226 4.69 -10.72 6.45
N ASN A 227 5.78 -10.40 7.15
CA ASN A 227 7.09 -11.00 6.88
C ASN A 227 7.20 -12.44 7.41
N GLY A 228 6.19 -12.93 8.12
CA GLY A 228 6.19 -14.27 8.72
C GLY A 228 5.96 -15.43 7.73
N GLY A 229 5.45 -15.13 6.53
CA GLY A 229 5.13 -16.12 5.50
C GLY A 229 4.78 -15.49 4.17
N ALA A 230 5.46 -14.41 3.78
CA ALA A 230 5.24 -13.75 2.51
C ALA A 230 6.53 -13.18 1.93
N ILE A 231 6.56 -13.01 0.61
CA ILE A 231 7.66 -12.34 -0.08
C ILE A 231 7.44 -10.83 0.00
N GLY A 232 8.31 -10.09 0.71
CA GLY A 232 8.22 -8.63 0.85
C GLY A 232 9.17 -7.82 -0.03
N ALA A 233 9.03 -6.51 0.00
CA ALA A 233 9.86 -5.55 -0.74
C ALA A 233 10.75 -4.73 0.20
N ASP A 234 10.22 -4.21 1.29
CA ASP A 234 10.98 -3.46 2.27
C ASP A 234 10.46 -3.78 3.66
N ILE A 235 11.16 -4.67 4.35
CA ILE A 235 10.74 -5.20 5.66
C ILE A 235 10.43 -4.09 6.67
N TYR A 236 11.03 -2.91 6.51
CA TYR A 236 10.78 -1.77 7.38
C TYR A 236 9.44 -1.12 7.10
N CYS A 237 8.86 -1.17 5.90
CA CYS A 237 7.60 -0.50 5.59
C CYS A 237 6.44 -1.47 5.32
N ASP A 238 6.73 -2.68 4.85
CA ASP A 238 5.74 -3.70 4.47
C ASP A 238 4.71 -3.96 5.59
N ARG A 239 3.42 -3.91 5.24
CA ARG A 239 2.30 -4.16 6.16
C ARG A 239 1.05 -4.66 5.44
N SER A 240 0.29 -5.52 6.11
CA SER A 240 -0.94 -6.13 5.57
C SER A 240 -2.15 -5.17 5.67
N GLY A 241 -2.99 -5.14 4.64
CA GLY A 241 -4.20 -4.32 4.58
C GLY A 241 -5.43 -5.10 4.13
N ILE A 242 -6.61 -4.65 4.57
CA ILE A 242 -7.89 -5.31 4.35
C ILE A 242 -8.75 -4.44 3.42
N LEU A 243 -8.99 -4.92 2.21
CA LEU A 243 -9.80 -4.26 1.20
C LEU A 243 -11.20 -4.88 1.20
N ALA A 244 -12.23 -4.06 1.36
CA ALA A 244 -13.63 -4.51 1.36
C ALA A 244 -14.54 -3.45 0.73
N ARG A 245 -15.80 -3.80 0.45
CA ARG A 245 -16.76 -2.82 -0.08
C ARG A 245 -17.20 -1.79 0.96
N THR A 246 -17.16 -2.15 2.24
CA THR A 246 -17.53 -1.28 3.36
C THR A 246 -16.47 -1.32 4.45
N ILE A 247 -16.37 -0.24 5.23
CA ILE A 247 -15.44 -0.24 6.37
C ILE A 247 -15.87 -1.22 7.48
N ALA A 248 -17.18 -1.47 7.59
CA ALA A 248 -17.72 -2.43 8.55
C ALA A 248 -17.27 -3.86 8.25
N ASP A 249 -17.26 -4.26 6.97
CA ASP A 249 -16.77 -5.59 6.56
C ASP A 249 -15.27 -5.73 6.82
N ALA A 250 -14.48 -4.71 6.48
CA ALA A 250 -13.05 -4.71 6.77
C ALA A 250 -12.76 -4.80 8.28
N ALA A 251 -13.57 -4.15 9.12
CA ALA A 251 -13.41 -4.19 10.58
C ALA A 251 -13.74 -5.56 11.18
N LYS A 252 -14.77 -6.26 10.66
CA LYS A 252 -15.08 -7.65 11.06
C LYS A 252 -13.94 -8.60 10.73
N VAL A 253 -13.30 -8.39 9.57
CA VAL A 253 -12.12 -9.19 9.18
C VAL A 253 -10.95 -8.90 10.10
N LEU A 254 -10.72 -7.63 10.47
CA LEU A 254 -9.65 -7.29 11.43
C LEU A 254 -9.86 -7.95 12.79
N ASP A 255 -11.10 -8.03 13.28
CA ASP A 255 -11.45 -8.79 14.48
C ASP A 255 -11.17 -10.29 14.30
N ALA A 256 -11.57 -10.87 13.17
CA ALA A 256 -11.34 -12.28 12.86
C ALA A 256 -9.86 -12.65 12.67
N LEU A 257 -8.98 -11.70 12.32
CA LEU A 257 -7.54 -11.95 12.22
C LEU A 257 -6.85 -12.10 13.58
N LYS A 258 -7.52 -11.74 14.67
CA LYS A 258 -6.97 -11.89 16.02
C LYS A 258 -7.02 -13.35 16.44
N ASP A 259 -5.87 -13.89 16.79
CA ASP A 259 -5.75 -15.16 17.49
C ASP A 259 -6.23 -15.00 18.94
N PRO A 260 -7.07 -15.90 19.48
CA PRO A 260 -7.58 -15.78 20.83
C PRO A 260 -6.51 -15.89 21.93
N GLU A 261 -5.40 -16.58 21.67
CA GLU A 261 -4.35 -16.83 22.67
C GLU A 261 -3.20 -15.81 22.57
N THR A 262 -2.70 -15.61 21.35
CA THR A 262 -1.49 -14.82 21.08
C THR A 262 -1.79 -13.42 20.53
N GLY A 263 -3.04 -13.14 20.19
CA GLY A 263 -3.48 -11.88 19.60
C GLY A 263 -3.04 -11.77 18.14
N TYR A 264 -2.20 -10.79 17.84
CA TYR A 264 -1.64 -10.63 16.49
C TYR A 264 -0.13 -10.96 16.42
N TYR A 265 0.41 -11.60 17.45
CA TYR A 265 1.82 -11.93 17.51
C TYR A 265 2.16 -13.07 16.54
N ASP A 266 3.19 -12.88 15.74
CA ASP A 266 3.76 -13.90 14.86
C ASP A 266 5.26 -14.03 15.17
N PRO A 267 5.73 -15.20 15.65
CA PRO A 267 7.14 -15.40 15.96
C PRO A 267 8.08 -15.31 14.74
N ARG A 268 7.54 -15.41 13.50
CA ARG A 268 8.33 -15.27 12.27
C ARG A 268 8.44 -13.82 11.78
N ASP A 269 7.64 -12.90 12.32
CA ASP A 269 7.67 -11.47 11.99
C ASP A 269 7.94 -10.60 13.23
N PRO A 270 9.18 -10.08 13.40
CA PRO A 270 9.54 -9.30 14.57
C PRO A 270 8.76 -7.99 14.69
N TYR A 271 8.12 -7.50 13.62
CA TYR A 271 7.30 -6.29 13.73
C TYR A 271 6.00 -6.51 14.49
N THR A 272 5.57 -7.75 14.72
CA THR A 272 4.35 -8.03 15.51
C THR A 272 4.52 -7.88 17.02
N THR A 273 5.71 -7.54 17.51
CA THR A 273 5.97 -7.28 18.94
C THR A 273 5.48 -5.89 19.34
N VAL A 274 4.16 -5.71 19.39
CA VAL A 274 3.52 -4.43 19.73
C VAL A 274 3.20 -4.27 21.21
N PRO A 275 3.30 -3.04 21.76
CA PRO A 275 2.73 -2.75 23.06
C PRO A 275 1.24 -3.10 23.07
N ARG A 276 0.79 -3.91 24.02
CA ARG A 276 -0.62 -4.33 24.08
C ARG A 276 -1.58 -3.15 24.26
N ALA A 277 -1.10 -2.05 24.85
CA ALA A 277 -1.84 -0.79 24.96
C ALA A 277 -2.14 -0.10 23.61
N SER A 278 -1.42 -0.43 22.54
CA SER A 278 -1.69 0.10 21.19
C SER A 278 -2.71 -0.75 20.40
N VAL A 279 -3.27 -1.79 21.01
CA VAL A 279 -4.29 -2.65 20.41
C VAL A 279 -5.60 -2.42 21.15
N LEU A 280 -6.70 -2.22 20.42
CA LEU A 280 -8.01 -2.03 21.05
C LEU A 280 -8.42 -3.27 21.86
N ALA A 281 -8.90 -3.04 23.08
CA ALA A 281 -9.43 -4.10 23.94
C ALA A 281 -10.79 -4.63 23.45
N ARG A 282 -11.58 -3.78 22.79
CA ARG A 282 -12.91 -4.12 22.23
C ARG A 282 -12.81 -4.44 20.73
N PRO A 283 -13.77 -5.20 20.17
CA PRO A 283 -13.81 -5.47 18.73
C PRO A 283 -13.83 -4.19 17.88
N TYR A 284 -13.05 -4.15 16.80
CA TYR A 284 -13.00 -3.05 15.84
C TYR A 284 -14.35 -2.84 15.16
N ALA A 285 -15.07 -3.91 14.81
CA ALA A 285 -16.40 -3.83 14.20
C ALA A 285 -17.43 -3.15 15.12
N SER A 286 -17.23 -3.15 16.43
CA SER A 286 -18.10 -2.39 17.35
C SER A 286 -18.00 -0.87 17.16
N CYS A 287 -16.93 -0.40 16.50
CA CYS A 287 -16.64 1.01 16.24
C CYS A 287 -17.15 1.50 14.88
N THR A 288 -17.77 0.64 14.06
CA THR A 288 -18.25 0.99 12.72
C THR A 288 -19.77 1.17 12.65
N LYS A 289 -20.44 1.30 13.81
CA LYS A 289 -21.86 1.62 13.86
C LYS A 289 -22.10 2.94 13.11
N PRO A 290 -22.98 2.97 12.09
CA PRO A 290 -23.28 4.19 11.36
C PRO A 290 -23.74 5.31 12.31
N SER A 291 -23.17 6.50 12.12
CA SER A 291 -23.63 7.74 12.75
C SER A 291 -23.85 8.77 11.67
N GLU A 292 -24.96 9.51 11.76
CA GLU A 292 -25.24 10.63 10.84
C GLU A 292 -24.70 11.96 11.39
N SER A 293 -23.88 11.93 12.44
CA SER A 293 -23.33 13.11 13.08
C SER A 293 -21.89 12.88 13.58
N LEU A 294 -21.08 13.91 13.37
CA LEU A 294 -19.74 14.13 13.90
C LEU A 294 -19.66 15.41 14.75
N ARG A 295 -20.80 15.95 15.20
CA ARG A 295 -20.82 17.07 16.15
C ARG A 295 -19.98 16.76 17.39
N GLY A 296 -19.11 17.70 17.74
CA GLY A 296 -18.16 17.57 18.86
C GLY A 296 -16.85 16.87 18.50
N ILE A 297 -16.70 16.37 17.26
CA ILE A 297 -15.43 15.83 16.74
C ILE A 297 -14.65 16.94 16.05
N ARG A 298 -13.34 17.01 16.33
CA ARG A 298 -12.39 17.93 15.68
C ARG A 298 -11.50 17.16 14.71
N ILE A 299 -11.54 17.51 13.43
CA ILE A 299 -10.79 16.82 12.38
C ILE A 299 -9.78 17.79 11.75
N GLY A 300 -8.51 17.39 11.76
CA GLY A 300 -7.44 18.13 11.09
C GLY A 300 -7.39 17.83 9.59
N VAL A 301 -7.46 18.84 8.73
CA VAL A 301 -7.38 18.71 7.28
C VAL A 301 -5.94 18.96 6.82
N ILE A 302 -5.31 17.96 6.21
CA ILE A 302 -3.93 18.04 5.69
C ILE A 302 -3.94 18.60 4.26
N ARG A 303 -3.75 19.91 4.13
CA ARG A 303 -3.79 20.64 2.84
C ARG A 303 -2.61 20.34 1.92
N GLU A 304 -1.49 19.90 2.48
CA GLU A 304 -0.30 19.45 1.73
C GLU A 304 -0.62 18.28 0.77
N SER A 305 -1.71 17.54 1.04
CA SER A 305 -2.19 16.45 0.16
C SER A 305 -3.06 16.91 -1.03
N MET A 306 -3.43 18.20 -1.08
CA MET A 306 -4.37 18.79 -2.05
C MET A 306 -3.76 19.94 -2.85
N LEU A 307 -2.44 20.09 -2.80
CA LEU A 307 -1.76 21.20 -3.48
C LEU A 307 -1.82 21.03 -5.01
N ILE A 308 -2.14 22.12 -5.69
CA ILE A 308 -2.11 22.22 -7.15
C ILE A 308 -0.90 23.08 -7.51
N ARG A 309 0.12 22.47 -8.12
CA ARG A 309 1.32 23.21 -8.54
C ARG A 309 1.02 24.05 -9.79
N PRO A 310 1.71 25.18 -9.98
CA PRO A 310 1.63 25.91 -11.24
C PRO A 310 1.94 24.99 -12.43
N GLY A 311 1.01 24.91 -13.39
CA GLY A 311 1.12 24.04 -14.57
C GLY A 311 0.72 22.57 -14.36
N ASP A 312 0.18 22.19 -13.19
CA ASP A 312 -0.25 20.84 -12.86
C ASP A 312 -1.77 20.66 -12.99
N LYS A 313 -2.28 20.73 -14.23
CA LYS A 313 -3.70 20.51 -14.51
C LYS A 313 -4.19 19.10 -14.15
N ALA A 314 -3.30 18.12 -14.04
CA ALA A 314 -3.65 16.75 -13.68
C ALA A 314 -4.17 16.64 -12.23
N ALA A 315 -3.63 17.44 -11.32
CA ALA A 315 -4.01 17.45 -9.91
C ALA A 315 -5.34 18.19 -9.62
N GLU A 316 -5.68 19.19 -10.44
CA GLU A 316 -6.76 20.15 -10.17
C GLU A 316 -8.15 19.51 -9.96
N PRO A 317 -8.63 18.58 -10.80
CA PRO A 317 -9.99 18.04 -10.66
C PRO A 317 -10.22 17.31 -9.33
N ILE A 318 -9.28 16.46 -8.93
CA ILE A 318 -9.42 15.65 -7.71
C ILE A 318 -9.13 16.49 -6.47
N ALA A 319 -8.10 17.35 -6.49
CA ALA A 319 -7.80 18.23 -5.36
C ALA A 319 -8.98 19.16 -5.02
N THR A 320 -9.57 19.78 -6.04
CA THR A 320 -10.75 20.64 -5.89
C THR A 320 -11.96 19.87 -5.36
N ALA A 321 -12.24 18.69 -5.96
CA ALA A 321 -13.36 17.86 -5.53
C ALA A 321 -13.20 17.37 -4.08
N ALA A 322 -12.00 17.00 -3.67
CA ALA A 322 -11.72 16.53 -2.31
C ALA A 322 -11.83 17.65 -1.27
N ALA A 323 -11.33 18.85 -1.58
CA ALA A 323 -11.47 20.01 -0.71
C ALA A 323 -12.95 20.37 -0.47
N ALA A 324 -13.75 20.38 -1.54
CA ALA A 324 -15.19 20.60 -1.46
C ALA A 324 -15.91 19.49 -0.68
N GLU A 325 -15.56 18.22 -0.93
CA GLU A 325 -16.14 17.06 -0.24
C GLU A 325 -15.90 17.10 1.27
N ILE A 326 -14.68 17.44 1.70
CA ILE A 326 -14.34 17.55 3.12
C ILE A 326 -15.20 18.63 3.79
N LYS A 327 -15.28 19.83 3.19
CA LYS A 327 -16.05 20.95 3.75
C LYS A 327 -17.54 20.62 3.81
N ALA A 328 -18.12 20.21 2.69
CA ALA A 328 -19.56 19.96 2.57
C ALA A 328 -20.03 18.74 3.38
N VAL A 329 -19.24 17.65 3.41
CA VAL A 329 -19.69 16.41 4.05
C VAL A 329 -19.21 16.31 5.49
N LEU A 330 -17.91 16.45 5.77
CA LEU A 330 -17.42 16.32 7.14
C LEU A 330 -17.82 17.54 7.98
N GLY A 331 -17.68 18.75 7.43
CA GLY A 331 -18.04 20.00 8.09
C GLY A 331 -19.54 20.23 8.14
N GLU A 332 -20.15 20.58 7.01
CA GLU A 332 -21.54 21.07 6.97
C GLU A 332 -22.58 19.98 7.26
N LYS A 333 -22.49 18.84 6.58
CA LYS A 333 -23.48 17.75 6.71
C LYS A 333 -23.35 16.98 8.01
N LEU A 334 -22.13 16.54 8.35
CA LEU A 334 -21.89 15.72 9.55
C LEU A 334 -21.61 16.57 10.79
N GLY A 335 -21.23 17.84 10.65
CA GLY A 335 -21.07 18.76 11.78
C GLY A 335 -19.74 18.64 12.53
N ALA A 336 -18.69 18.07 11.91
CA ALA A 336 -17.34 18.08 12.50
C ALA A 336 -16.77 19.50 12.49
N THR A 337 -16.02 19.86 13.52
CA THR A 337 -15.18 21.06 13.49
C THR A 337 -13.93 20.74 12.69
N LEU A 338 -13.70 21.49 11.62
CA LEU A 338 -12.57 21.30 10.72
C LEU A 338 -11.46 22.30 11.04
N VAL A 339 -10.22 21.80 11.15
CA VAL A 339 -9.02 22.59 11.45
C VAL A 339 -7.99 22.32 10.36
N GLU A 340 -7.53 23.30 9.59
CA GLU A 340 -6.65 23.06 8.44
C GLU A 340 -5.18 23.36 8.71
N SER A 341 -4.29 22.56 8.11
CA SER A 341 -2.86 22.86 8.03
C SER A 341 -2.59 24.03 7.06
N SER A 342 -1.34 24.50 7.03
CA SER A 342 -0.90 25.57 6.13
C SER A 342 0.22 25.11 5.20
N ASP A 343 0.15 25.56 3.95
CA ASP A 343 1.23 25.46 2.96
C ASP A 343 1.29 26.77 2.15
N PRO A 344 2.47 27.24 1.72
CA PRO A 344 2.58 28.43 0.88
C PRO A 344 1.80 28.38 -0.46
N LEU A 345 1.47 27.18 -0.96
CA LEU A 345 0.66 26.98 -2.16
C LEU A 345 -0.83 26.76 -1.86
N TRP A 346 -1.24 26.81 -0.60
CA TRP A 346 -2.64 26.67 -0.20
C TRP A 346 -3.23 28.03 0.19
N GLU A 347 -4.33 28.42 -0.45
CA GLU A 347 -5.11 29.58 -0.01
C GLU A 347 -5.96 29.20 1.20
N ARG A 348 -5.73 29.88 2.32
CA ARG A 348 -6.45 29.63 3.57
C ARG A 348 -7.96 29.78 3.40
N ASP A 349 -8.71 28.77 3.85
CA ASP A 349 -10.16 28.82 3.97
C ASP A 349 -10.53 29.56 5.27
N ARG A 350 -11.14 30.74 5.14
CA ARG A 350 -11.46 31.60 6.28
C ARG A 350 -12.57 31.04 7.17
N ASP A 351 -13.31 30.04 6.69
CA ASP A 351 -14.36 29.39 7.46
C ASP A 351 -13.80 28.27 8.36
N LEU A 352 -12.52 27.93 8.21
CA LEU A 352 -11.84 26.88 8.97
C LEU A 352 -10.92 27.46 10.04
N GLU A 353 -10.81 26.74 11.16
CA GLU A 353 -9.76 27.02 12.15
C GLU A 353 -8.39 26.68 11.55
N GLN A 354 -7.37 27.49 11.83
CA GLN A 354 -5.99 27.19 11.41
C GLN A 354 -5.30 26.34 12.48
N MET A 355 -4.55 25.33 12.07
CA MET A 355 -3.68 24.58 12.98
C MET A 355 -2.59 25.49 13.57
N ASN A 356 -2.35 25.36 14.87
CA ASN A 356 -1.24 25.98 15.59
C ASN A 356 -0.80 25.10 16.78
N PRO A 357 0.35 24.41 16.69
CA PRO A 357 1.27 24.40 15.56
C PRO A 357 0.68 23.69 14.34
N ASP A 358 1.05 24.15 13.15
CA ASP A 358 0.91 23.37 11.91
C ASP A 358 2.04 22.33 11.78
N PHE A 359 2.01 21.52 10.71
CA PHE A 359 3.04 20.49 10.51
C PHE A 359 4.45 21.07 10.33
N ARG A 360 4.61 22.23 9.69
CA ARG A 360 5.92 22.84 9.46
C ARG A 360 6.52 23.37 10.77
N GLN A 361 5.70 23.99 11.62
CA GLN A 361 6.10 24.43 12.95
C GLN A 361 6.43 23.24 13.86
N ALA A 362 5.63 22.18 13.81
CA ALA A 362 5.91 20.96 14.57
C ALA A 362 7.18 20.25 14.07
N LEU A 363 7.43 20.24 12.75
CA LEU A 363 8.70 19.76 12.18
C LEU A 363 9.90 20.59 12.65
N ALA A 364 9.78 21.92 12.70
CA ALA A 364 10.82 22.81 13.21
C ALA A 364 11.26 22.42 14.63
N ARG A 365 10.30 22.05 15.49
CA ARG A 365 10.53 21.57 16.86
C ARG A 365 11.19 20.19 16.92
N LEU A 366 10.78 19.28 16.04
CA LEU A 366 11.11 17.85 16.16
C LEU A 366 12.35 17.43 15.36
N VAL A 367 12.59 18.01 14.18
CA VAL A 367 13.71 17.63 13.30
C VAL A 367 15.06 17.72 14.00
N PRO A 368 15.40 18.79 14.75
CA PRO A 368 16.66 18.87 15.48
C PRO A 368 16.92 17.73 16.49
N VAL A 369 15.86 17.09 17.00
CA VAL A 369 15.95 16.05 18.03
C VAL A 369 15.94 14.65 17.42
N PHE A 370 15.04 14.39 16.48
CA PHE A 370 14.78 13.03 15.99
C PHE A 370 15.54 12.68 14.71
N MET A 371 15.83 13.67 13.86
CA MET A 371 16.48 13.43 12.57
C MET A 371 17.18 14.71 12.04
N PRO A 372 18.17 15.26 12.76
CA PRO A 372 18.83 16.52 12.40
C PRO A 372 19.50 16.47 11.02
N ASP A 373 19.93 15.29 10.58
CA ASP A 373 20.52 15.05 9.25
C ASP A 373 19.64 15.51 8.08
N LEU A 374 18.32 15.64 8.29
CA LEU A 374 17.40 16.20 7.29
C LEU A 374 17.88 17.57 6.81
N LEU A 375 18.26 18.47 7.73
CA LEU A 375 18.64 19.85 7.40
C LEU A 375 19.88 19.92 6.50
N PHE A 376 20.73 18.88 6.53
CA PHE A 376 21.97 18.79 5.76
C PHE A 376 21.78 18.10 4.39
N ARG A 377 20.58 17.63 4.06
CA ARG A 377 20.36 16.90 2.80
C ARG A 377 20.62 17.77 1.58
N LEU A 378 21.08 17.11 0.52
CA LEU A 378 21.26 17.70 -0.80
C LEU A 378 20.16 17.24 -1.74
N GLY A 379 19.70 18.14 -2.60
CA GLY A 379 18.80 17.82 -3.70
C GLY A 379 19.49 17.05 -4.83
N PRO A 380 18.72 16.61 -5.85
CA PRO A 380 19.27 15.90 -7.02
C PRO A 380 20.32 16.70 -7.82
N ASP A 381 20.30 18.02 -7.72
CA ASP A 381 21.28 18.95 -8.30
C ASP A 381 22.57 19.07 -7.46
N GLY A 382 22.63 18.37 -6.33
CA GLY A 382 23.73 18.40 -5.39
C GLY A 382 23.78 19.65 -4.52
N GLN A 383 22.76 20.51 -4.55
CA GLN A 383 22.65 21.73 -3.72
C GLN A 383 21.90 21.46 -2.41
N PRO A 384 22.07 22.28 -1.36
CA PRO A 384 21.28 22.19 -0.14
C PRO A 384 19.78 22.14 -0.41
N LEU A 385 19.13 21.11 0.15
CA LEU A 385 17.67 20.97 0.07
C LEU A 385 16.98 22.09 0.84
N PHE A 386 17.51 22.46 2.01
CA PHE A 386 17.02 23.53 2.87
C PHE A 386 17.93 24.76 2.74
N LYS A 387 17.62 25.62 1.77
CA LYS A 387 18.51 26.74 1.38
C LYS A 387 18.64 27.79 2.47
N GLU A 388 17.57 28.04 3.21
CA GLU A 388 17.55 28.99 4.33
C GLU A 388 18.44 28.53 5.48
N PHE A 389 18.50 27.23 5.73
CA PHE A 389 19.44 26.64 6.69
C PHE A 389 20.88 26.84 6.24
N ALA A 390 21.21 26.46 5.00
CA ALA A 390 22.54 26.65 4.44
C ALA A 390 22.96 28.13 4.38
N ALA A 391 22.01 29.05 4.17
CA ALA A 391 22.29 30.48 4.17
C ALA A 391 22.59 31.05 5.56
N ALA A 392 22.06 30.42 6.62
CA ALA A 392 22.20 30.90 8.00
C ALA A 392 23.46 30.38 8.72
N VAL A 393 23.90 29.16 8.39
CA VAL A 393 25.05 28.52 9.06
C VAL A 393 26.39 28.89 8.43
N HIS A 394 27.45 28.85 9.24
CA HIS A 394 28.83 28.94 8.75
C HIS A 394 29.17 27.77 7.81
N PRO A 395 30.24 27.86 6.99
CA PRO A 395 30.69 26.75 6.15
C PRO A 395 30.75 25.43 6.94
N THR A 396 29.97 24.44 6.49
CA THR A 396 29.71 23.16 7.14
C THR A 396 29.60 22.06 6.08
N GLU A 397 30.15 20.88 6.37
CA GLU A 397 30.06 19.72 5.48
C GLU A 397 28.66 19.10 5.55
N PHE A 398 27.95 19.05 4.41
CA PHE A 398 26.59 18.50 4.30
C PHE A 398 26.61 17.04 3.80
N ALA A 399 27.64 16.69 3.05
CA ALA A 399 27.93 15.34 2.58
C ALA A 399 29.45 15.23 2.38
N PRO A 400 30.03 14.02 2.29
CA PRO A 400 31.48 13.85 2.16
C PRO A 400 32.09 14.72 1.05
N GLY A 401 33.01 15.61 1.44
CA GLY A 401 33.69 16.56 0.56
C GLY A 401 32.84 17.72 0.04
N LYS A 402 31.60 17.88 0.51
CA LYS A 402 30.66 18.92 0.06
C LYS A 402 30.33 19.88 1.20
N VAL A 403 31.00 21.03 1.18
CA VAL A 403 30.82 22.10 2.16
C VAL A 403 29.90 23.18 1.61
N PHE A 404 28.89 23.55 2.38
CA PHE A 404 27.95 24.65 2.12
C PHE A 404 27.83 25.52 3.37
N GLY A 405 27.25 26.71 3.25
CA GLY A 405 27.21 27.67 4.36
C GLY A 405 27.68 29.04 3.92
N SER A 406 26.86 30.06 4.12
CA SER A 406 27.23 31.46 3.88
C SER A 406 26.98 32.38 5.06
N GLY A 407 26.42 31.85 6.15
CA GLY A 407 26.04 32.62 7.32
C GLY A 407 27.09 32.55 8.44
N SER A 408 26.65 32.88 9.65
CA SER A 408 27.51 33.00 10.83
C SER A 408 27.10 32.09 11.98
N MET A 409 25.91 31.49 11.94
CA MET A 409 25.42 30.64 13.03
C MET A 409 26.15 29.29 13.02
N ALA A 410 26.39 28.71 14.20
CA ALA A 410 26.70 27.29 14.26
C ALA A 410 25.44 26.49 13.94
N PRO A 411 25.54 25.33 13.24
CA PRO A 411 24.38 24.48 12.96
C PRO A 411 23.58 24.10 14.22
N ILE A 412 24.27 23.86 15.33
CA ILE A 412 23.62 23.53 16.60
C ILE A 412 22.81 24.71 17.16
N ASP A 413 23.32 25.94 17.04
CA ASP A 413 22.61 27.14 17.48
C ASP A 413 21.39 27.41 16.58
N TYR A 414 21.53 27.20 15.26
CA TYR A 414 20.38 27.26 14.35
C TYR A 414 19.29 26.26 14.75
N CYS A 415 19.67 25.02 15.06
CA CYS A 415 18.75 23.99 15.53
C CYS A 415 18.01 24.40 16.81
N VAL A 416 18.70 25.05 17.76
CA VAL A 416 18.09 25.59 18.98
C VAL A 416 17.08 26.70 18.65
N GLU A 417 17.48 27.70 17.85
CA GLU A 417 16.59 28.81 17.48
C GLU A 417 15.38 28.32 16.67
N LEU A 418 15.56 27.32 15.80
CA LEU A 418 14.51 26.68 15.02
C LEU A 418 13.52 25.94 15.93
N ALA A 419 14.03 25.10 16.83
CA ALA A 419 13.20 24.30 17.72
C ALA A 419 12.37 25.14 18.69
N GLU A 420 12.93 26.27 19.13
CA GLU A 420 12.26 27.21 20.02
C GLU A 420 11.35 28.21 19.28
N GLY A 421 11.24 28.10 17.94
CA GLY A 421 10.40 28.96 17.12
C GLY A 421 10.85 30.42 17.08
N ARG A 422 12.12 30.71 17.39
CA ARG A 422 12.71 32.05 17.37
C ARG A 422 13.14 32.50 15.98
N ILE A 423 13.30 31.55 15.06
CA ILE A 423 13.50 31.80 13.63
C ILE A 423 12.43 31.09 12.80
N ALA A 424 12.19 31.59 11.58
CA ALA A 424 11.27 30.95 10.66
C ALA A 424 11.84 29.62 10.15
N PRO A 425 11.04 28.55 10.08
CA PRO A 425 11.46 27.32 9.43
C PRO A 425 11.69 27.53 7.92
N PRO A 426 12.61 26.75 7.30
CA PRO A 426 12.77 26.76 5.84
C PRO A 426 11.43 26.60 5.12
N ALA A 427 11.24 27.30 3.99
CA ALA A 427 9.93 27.36 3.34
C ALA A 427 9.44 26.00 2.83
N ASN A 428 10.36 25.07 2.53
CA ASN A 428 10.09 23.70 2.09
C ASN A 428 10.29 22.65 3.20
N LEU A 429 10.38 23.05 4.47
CA LEU A 429 10.34 22.11 5.60
C LEU A 429 8.91 21.64 5.84
N ASP A 430 8.46 20.70 5.01
CA ASP A 430 7.08 20.18 5.01
C ASP A 430 7.06 18.65 5.04
N ILE A 431 5.88 18.08 5.33
CA ILE A 431 5.67 16.63 5.46
C ILE A 431 5.86 15.85 4.17
N ALA A 432 6.00 16.53 3.04
CA ALA A 432 6.17 15.91 1.75
C ALA A 432 7.67 15.87 1.37
N THR A 433 8.40 16.94 1.66
CA THR A 433 9.84 17.10 1.38
C THR A 433 10.71 16.19 2.25
N ILE A 434 10.29 15.87 3.47
CA ILE A 434 11.06 15.01 4.38
C ILE A 434 10.92 13.49 4.09
N GLN A 435 10.06 13.10 3.15
CA GLN A 435 9.73 11.69 2.89
C GLN A 435 10.80 10.94 2.11
N GLU A 436 11.73 11.65 1.46
CA GLU A 436 12.79 11.04 0.67
C GLU A 436 13.74 10.25 1.57
N GLN A 437 14.12 9.05 1.13
CA GLN A 437 14.95 8.12 1.88
C GLN A 437 15.96 7.46 0.94
N GLU A 438 17.16 7.26 1.47
CA GLU A 438 18.14 6.38 0.84
C GLU A 438 17.61 4.94 0.79
N LEU A 439 18.01 4.19 -0.22
CA LEU A 439 17.57 2.80 -0.35
C LEU A 439 18.19 1.92 0.76
N ALA A 440 17.38 1.15 1.49
CA ALA A 440 17.90 0.16 2.42
C ALA A 440 18.35 -1.11 1.69
N MET A 441 19.53 -1.62 2.04
CA MET A 441 20.17 -2.76 1.36
C MET A 441 19.70 -4.13 1.89
N SER A 442 18.46 -4.22 2.39
CA SER A 442 17.92 -5.39 3.10
C SER A 442 17.01 -6.31 2.26
N PHE A 443 16.71 -5.97 1.00
CA PHE A 443 15.80 -6.75 0.16
C PHE A 443 16.26 -8.20 -0.03
N ARG A 444 17.53 -8.40 -0.42
CA ARG A 444 18.12 -9.73 -0.56
C ARG A 444 18.08 -10.54 0.73
N PHE A 445 18.35 -9.90 1.87
CA PHE A 445 18.28 -10.53 3.18
C PHE A 445 16.88 -11.08 3.46
N HIS A 446 15.85 -10.26 3.25
CA HIS A 446 14.47 -10.67 3.52
C HIS A 446 14.01 -11.81 2.62
N VAL A 447 14.28 -11.73 1.31
CA VAL A 447 13.94 -12.79 0.36
C VAL A 447 14.67 -14.10 0.69
N ASN A 448 15.97 -14.05 1.03
CA ASN A 448 16.70 -15.23 1.50
C ASN A 448 16.09 -15.85 2.76
N GLN A 449 15.71 -15.01 3.73
CA GLN A 449 15.09 -15.47 4.96
C GLN A 449 13.76 -16.19 4.67
N TYR A 450 12.91 -15.63 3.82
CA TYR A 450 11.66 -16.28 3.40
C TYR A 450 11.92 -17.62 2.69
N LEU A 451 12.79 -17.64 1.67
CA LEU A 451 13.05 -18.83 0.86
C LEU A 451 13.65 -19.97 1.69
N SER A 452 14.62 -19.66 2.55
CA SER A 452 15.25 -20.65 3.43
C SER A 452 14.26 -21.22 4.45
N ARG A 453 13.34 -20.41 5.00
CA ARG A 453 12.25 -20.88 5.88
C ARG A 453 11.28 -21.77 5.12
N ARG A 454 10.80 -21.35 3.95
CA ARG A 454 9.88 -22.15 3.12
C ARG A 454 10.47 -23.50 2.75
N ALA A 455 11.76 -23.55 2.39
CA ALA A 455 12.46 -24.81 2.11
C ALA A 455 12.63 -25.69 3.37
N ALA A 456 12.90 -25.09 4.54
CA ALA A 456 12.96 -25.81 5.80
C ALA A 456 11.59 -26.44 6.15
N ASP A 457 10.51 -25.72 5.90
CA ASP A 457 9.14 -26.20 6.13
C ASP A 457 8.81 -27.43 5.27
N TRP A 458 9.30 -27.48 4.03
CA TRP A 458 9.18 -28.65 3.17
C TRP A 458 10.06 -29.81 3.62
N ARG A 459 11.29 -29.51 4.07
CA ARG A 459 12.21 -30.53 4.61
C ARG A 459 11.65 -31.22 5.85
N GLU A 460 10.98 -30.48 6.73
CA GLU A 460 10.25 -31.05 7.89
C GLU A 460 9.15 -32.04 7.47
N ARG A 461 8.63 -31.91 6.25
CA ARG A 461 7.62 -32.80 5.65
C ARG A 461 8.22 -33.88 4.74
N GLY A 462 9.55 -34.00 4.69
CA GLY A 462 10.24 -35.02 3.89
C GLY A 462 10.38 -34.67 2.40
N PHE A 463 10.15 -33.42 2.01
CA PHE A 463 10.34 -32.94 0.64
C PHE A 463 11.56 -32.01 0.53
N THR A 464 12.11 -31.88 -0.68
CA THR A 464 13.23 -30.98 -0.96
C THR A 464 12.77 -29.89 -1.90
N GLU A 465 13.01 -28.63 -1.52
CA GLU A 465 12.90 -27.45 -2.39
C GLU A 465 14.31 -26.89 -2.62
N GLY A 466 14.72 -26.79 -3.88
CA GLY A 466 16.03 -26.30 -4.29
C GLY A 466 16.10 -24.78 -4.47
N LEU A 467 14.97 -24.07 -4.54
CA LEU A 467 14.90 -22.61 -4.56
C LEU A 467 14.97 -22.07 -3.12
N VAL A 468 16.18 -22.06 -2.55
CA VAL A 468 16.41 -21.76 -1.13
C VAL A 468 16.98 -20.36 -0.86
N ASP A 469 17.40 -19.65 -1.90
CA ASP A 469 18.02 -18.33 -1.79
C ASP A 469 17.79 -17.47 -3.05
N PHE A 470 18.24 -16.23 -2.98
CA PHE A 470 18.09 -15.22 -4.03
C PHE A 470 18.83 -15.60 -5.32
N ALA A 471 19.97 -16.29 -5.24
CA ALA A 471 20.72 -16.68 -6.43
C ALA A 471 19.94 -17.75 -7.21
N ALA A 472 19.40 -18.75 -6.51
CA ALA A 472 18.49 -19.74 -7.09
C ALA A 472 17.22 -19.07 -7.63
N LEU A 473 16.61 -18.15 -6.89
CA LEU A 473 15.45 -17.38 -7.37
C LEU A 473 15.77 -16.65 -8.68
N ASN A 474 16.86 -15.90 -8.72
CA ASN A 474 17.24 -15.10 -9.88
C ASN A 474 17.54 -15.98 -11.10
N ALA A 475 18.29 -17.07 -10.91
CA ALA A 475 18.64 -18.01 -11.99
C ALA A 475 17.41 -18.71 -12.59
N ARG A 476 16.34 -18.87 -11.79
CA ARG A 476 15.11 -19.57 -12.18
C ARG A 476 13.95 -18.63 -12.52
N SER A 477 14.16 -17.32 -12.46
CA SER A 477 13.13 -16.30 -12.74
C SER A 477 13.18 -15.78 -14.18
N LYS A 478 12.00 -15.51 -14.72
CA LYS A 478 11.81 -14.68 -15.91
C LYS A 478 11.19 -13.36 -15.49
N PHE A 479 11.59 -12.30 -16.18
CA PHE A 479 11.11 -10.94 -15.93
C PHE A 479 10.48 -10.38 -17.21
N TRP A 480 9.33 -9.72 -17.06
CA TRP A 480 8.66 -9.05 -18.18
C TRP A 480 9.41 -7.79 -18.66
N GLY A 481 10.26 -7.21 -17.80
CA GLY A 481 11.03 -5.99 -18.07
C GLY A 481 12.51 -6.19 -17.79
N ASP A 482 13.36 -5.64 -18.65
CA ASP A 482 14.81 -5.75 -18.52
C ASP A 482 15.37 -5.01 -17.29
N ASP A 483 14.66 -3.97 -16.83
CA ASP A 483 14.91 -3.28 -15.58
C ASP A 483 14.73 -4.19 -14.36
N GLY A 484 13.73 -5.08 -14.39
CA GLY A 484 13.56 -6.12 -13.37
C GLY A 484 14.74 -7.08 -13.32
N ARG A 485 15.14 -7.62 -14.49
CA ARG A 485 16.31 -8.51 -14.61
C ARG A 485 17.59 -7.82 -14.13
N ALA A 486 17.86 -6.59 -14.57
CA ALA A 486 19.06 -5.86 -14.20
C ALA A 486 19.10 -5.56 -12.69
N ALA A 487 17.97 -5.12 -12.11
CA ALA A 487 17.87 -4.86 -10.67
C ALA A 487 18.07 -6.14 -9.84
N PHE A 488 17.49 -7.27 -10.24
CA PHE A 488 17.71 -8.55 -9.53
C PHE A 488 19.16 -8.99 -9.57
N LYS A 489 19.86 -8.84 -10.70
CA LYS A 489 21.31 -9.11 -10.78
C LYS A 489 22.13 -8.19 -9.88
N ASN A 490 21.75 -6.92 -9.77
CA ASN A 490 22.41 -5.98 -8.86
C ASN A 490 22.14 -6.33 -7.40
N TRP A 491 20.90 -6.72 -7.06
CA TRP A 491 20.53 -7.20 -5.73
C TRP A 491 21.28 -8.47 -5.32
N GLU A 492 21.47 -9.41 -6.23
CA GLU A 492 22.24 -10.64 -5.97
C GLU A 492 23.69 -10.33 -5.54
N ALA A 493 24.27 -9.25 -6.09
CA ALA A 493 25.62 -8.79 -5.76
C ALA A 493 25.71 -8.03 -4.42
N VAL A 494 24.59 -7.68 -3.78
CA VAL A 494 24.59 -7.00 -2.47
C VAL A 494 25.00 -7.98 -1.38
N THR A 495 26.13 -7.71 -0.71
CA THR A 495 26.69 -8.57 0.34
C THR A 495 26.61 -7.97 1.74
N ASP A 496 26.37 -6.67 1.86
CA ASP A 496 26.23 -5.96 3.14
C ASP A 496 24.83 -5.34 3.23
N PRO A 497 24.06 -5.59 4.29
CA PRO A 497 22.76 -4.96 4.50
C PRO A 497 22.86 -3.47 4.85
N ARG A 498 24.06 -2.95 5.11
CA ARG A 498 24.32 -1.52 5.33
C ARG A 498 24.63 -0.80 4.02
N ASN A 499 24.35 0.48 3.98
CA ASN A 499 24.83 1.35 2.91
C ASN A 499 26.35 1.62 3.10
N PRO A 500 27.07 2.10 2.06
CA PRO A 500 28.49 2.45 2.19
C PRO A 500 28.76 3.41 3.35
N LEU A 501 29.90 3.22 4.02
CA LEU A 501 30.34 4.09 5.11
C LEU A 501 30.54 5.54 4.61
N GLY A 502 30.13 6.51 5.43
CA GLY A 502 30.17 7.93 5.08
C GLY A 502 29.02 8.40 4.19
N GLY A 503 28.19 7.50 3.67
CA GLY A 503 26.94 7.84 2.98
C GLY A 503 25.72 7.82 3.90
N ARG A 504 24.56 8.18 3.33
CA ARG A 504 23.26 8.03 3.98
C ARG A 504 22.98 6.55 4.27
N GLN A 505 22.36 6.28 5.41
CA GLN A 505 22.06 4.93 5.88
C GLN A 505 20.56 4.66 5.76
N GLY A 506 20.16 3.88 4.75
CA GLY A 506 18.75 3.68 4.40
C GLY A 506 17.95 2.98 5.51
N VAL A 507 18.57 2.07 6.27
CA VAL A 507 17.94 1.42 7.43
C VAL A 507 17.66 2.45 8.52
N ASP A 508 18.67 3.23 8.89
CA ASP A 508 18.58 4.21 9.97
C ASP A 508 17.54 5.29 9.62
N GLU A 509 17.55 5.78 8.38
CA GLU A 509 16.57 6.76 7.92
C GLU A 509 15.12 6.26 8.03
N ARG A 510 14.85 4.98 7.80
CA ARG A 510 13.50 4.41 7.96
C ARG A 510 13.06 4.41 9.42
N ILE A 511 13.98 4.09 10.34
CA ILE A 511 13.68 4.04 11.78
C ILE A 511 13.52 5.46 12.34
N MET A 512 14.46 6.35 12.05
CA MET A 512 14.40 7.76 12.47
C MET A 512 13.17 8.46 11.91
N LEU A 513 12.89 8.32 10.61
CA LEU A 513 11.73 8.97 9.99
C LEU A 513 10.41 8.46 10.57
N ARG A 514 10.29 7.14 10.83
CA ARG A 514 9.09 6.61 11.49
C ARG A 514 8.81 7.29 12.81
N GLU A 515 9.84 7.39 13.65
CA GLU A 515 9.67 8.00 14.97
C GLU A 515 9.35 9.49 14.85
N LEU A 516 10.06 10.23 14.00
CA LEU A 516 9.78 11.64 13.71
C LEU A 516 8.32 11.86 13.29
N LEU A 517 7.82 11.09 12.31
CA LEU A 517 6.46 11.24 11.81
C LEU A 517 5.41 10.89 12.86
N ARG A 518 5.64 9.86 13.68
CA ARG A 518 4.71 9.51 14.78
C ARG A 518 4.62 10.63 15.81
N ARG A 519 5.75 11.24 16.20
CA ARG A 519 5.77 12.38 17.13
C ARG A 519 5.12 13.61 16.51
N LEU A 520 5.33 13.81 15.21
CA LEU A 520 4.74 14.91 14.47
C LEU A 520 3.21 14.85 14.48
N ASP A 521 2.62 13.72 14.06
CA ASP A 521 1.17 13.55 14.08
C ASP A 521 0.61 13.71 15.50
N MET A 522 1.22 13.07 16.51
CA MET A 522 0.78 13.19 17.90
C MET A 522 0.85 14.63 18.41
N MET A 523 1.93 15.37 18.12
CA MET A 523 2.07 16.77 18.54
C MET A 523 0.98 17.63 17.92
N VAL A 524 0.77 17.52 16.60
CA VAL A 524 -0.26 18.28 15.88
C VAL A 524 -1.65 17.92 16.41
N ILE A 525 -1.94 16.64 16.62
CA ILE A 525 -3.23 16.18 17.16
C ILE A 525 -3.46 16.76 18.56
N LEU A 526 -2.51 16.63 19.47
CA LEU A 526 -2.67 17.02 20.88
C LEU A 526 -2.77 18.53 21.05
N GLU A 527 -1.87 19.30 20.42
CA GLU A 527 -1.84 20.77 20.60
C GLU A 527 -3.05 21.46 19.94
N ASN A 528 -3.58 20.89 18.85
CA ASN A 528 -4.80 21.38 18.18
C ASN A 528 -6.10 20.76 18.72
N ARG A 529 -6.01 19.84 19.69
CA ARG A 529 -7.13 19.07 20.26
C ARG A 529 -7.96 18.37 19.19
N LEU A 530 -7.29 17.68 18.28
CA LEU A 530 -7.92 16.92 17.20
C LEU A 530 -8.26 15.51 17.68
N ASP A 531 -9.31 14.93 17.11
CA ASP A 531 -9.64 13.51 17.27
C ASP A 531 -9.02 12.64 16.17
N ALA A 532 -8.84 13.22 14.98
CA ALA A 532 -8.26 12.55 13.82
C ALA A 532 -7.75 13.57 12.80
N LEU A 533 -6.98 13.06 11.83
CA LEU A 533 -6.54 13.77 10.64
C LEU A 533 -7.24 13.19 9.40
N VAL A 534 -7.52 14.04 8.41
CA VAL A 534 -8.04 13.66 7.09
C VAL A 534 -7.18 14.26 5.98
N ARG A 535 -6.94 13.47 4.94
CA ARG A 535 -6.18 13.89 3.74
C ARG A 535 -6.75 13.28 2.46
N LEU A 536 -6.41 13.85 1.32
CA LEU A 536 -6.71 13.28 0.00
C LEU A 536 -5.65 12.24 -0.37
N HIS A 537 -6.01 10.99 -0.69
CA HIS A 537 -4.98 9.95 -0.96
C HIS A 537 -3.94 10.36 -2.02
N THR A 538 -4.41 10.76 -3.19
CA THR A 538 -3.62 11.24 -4.31
C THR A 538 -4.47 12.22 -5.12
N PRO A 539 -3.91 13.35 -5.60
CA PRO A 539 -4.62 14.25 -6.52
C PRO A 539 -4.59 13.75 -7.97
N LEU A 540 -3.86 12.67 -8.26
CA LEU A 540 -3.71 12.16 -9.62
C LEU A 540 -4.74 11.07 -9.93
N PRO A 541 -5.39 11.12 -11.11
CA PRO A 541 -6.30 10.06 -11.53
C PRO A 541 -5.53 8.79 -11.93
N PRO A 542 -6.22 7.63 -12.00
CA PRO A 542 -5.67 6.42 -12.60
C PRO A 542 -5.04 6.66 -13.98
N ALA A 543 -3.74 6.37 -14.13
CA ALA A 543 -3.01 6.61 -15.38
C ALA A 543 -3.49 5.70 -16.52
N LYS A 544 -3.39 6.20 -17.77
CA LYS A 544 -3.68 5.41 -18.99
C LYS A 544 -2.65 4.29 -19.18
N ILE A 545 -3.11 3.07 -19.44
CA ILE A 545 -2.23 1.90 -19.68
C ILE A 545 -1.45 2.09 -20.98
N GLY A 546 -0.14 2.25 -20.84
CA GLY A 546 0.78 2.56 -21.94
C GLY A 546 0.88 4.05 -22.28
N GLY A 547 0.26 4.92 -21.49
CA GLY A 547 0.39 6.38 -21.59
C GLY A 547 1.66 6.91 -20.92
N ALA A 548 1.85 8.23 -20.99
CA ALA A 548 2.93 8.91 -20.28
C ALA A 548 2.66 8.96 -18.77
N ASN A 549 3.72 8.95 -17.98
CA ASN A 549 3.63 9.13 -16.54
C ASN A 549 3.41 10.60 -16.20
N ASP A 550 2.97 10.90 -14.98
CA ASP A 550 2.98 12.29 -14.51
C ASP A 550 4.44 12.80 -14.45
N PRO A 551 4.81 13.81 -15.26
CA PRO A 551 6.17 14.38 -15.25
C PRO A 551 6.55 14.99 -13.91
N LEU A 552 5.55 15.43 -13.14
CA LEU A 552 5.74 16.03 -11.84
C LEU A 552 5.61 15.00 -10.69
N GLY A 553 5.44 13.72 -11.02
CA GLY A 553 5.36 12.58 -10.09
C GLY A 553 6.64 11.73 -10.01
N GLY A 554 7.72 12.13 -10.69
CA GLY A 554 9.00 11.41 -10.75
C GLY A 554 9.89 11.57 -9.50
N ARG A 555 11.15 11.08 -9.58
CA ARG A 555 12.14 11.16 -8.48
C ARG A 555 12.48 12.58 -7.99
N ASN A 556 12.18 13.59 -8.82
CA ASN A 556 12.37 15.00 -8.48
C ASN A 556 11.14 15.62 -7.81
N ASN A 557 10.06 14.85 -7.64
CA ASN A 557 8.90 15.27 -6.86
C ASN A 557 9.25 15.19 -5.37
N LEU A 558 9.52 16.34 -4.78
CA LEU A 558 9.73 16.47 -3.33
C LEU A 558 8.40 16.60 -2.56
N ARG A 559 7.24 16.40 -3.20
CA ARG A 559 5.93 16.56 -2.56
C ARG A 559 5.00 15.33 -2.50
N PRO A 560 5.45 14.06 -2.55
CA PRO A 560 4.56 12.92 -2.41
C PRO A 560 4.18 12.67 -0.94
N GLU A 561 3.18 13.38 -0.43
CA GLU A 561 2.67 13.16 0.94
C GLU A 561 2.10 11.73 1.11
N SER A 562 1.74 11.03 0.03
CA SER A 562 1.25 9.65 0.10
C SER A 562 2.23 8.65 0.74
N TYR A 563 3.52 8.96 0.83
CA TYR A 563 4.52 8.16 1.55
C TYR A 563 4.47 8.30 3.07
N TYR A 564 3.73 9.28 3.60
CA TYR A 564 3.64 9.52 5.04
C TYR A 564 3.17 8.27 5.79
N GLY A 565 2.03 7.71 5.39
CA GLY A 565 1.40 6.55 6.01
C GLY A 565 2.33 5.35 6.27
N PRO A 566 2.98 4.78 5.25
CA PRO A 566 3.88 3.63 5.39
C PRO A 566 5.12 3.98 6.19
N ASN A 567 5.69 5.18 6.01
CA ASN A 567 6.87 5.62 6.74
C ASN A 567 6.58 5.77 8.24
N ALA A 568 5.47 6.43 8.58
CA ALA A 568 4.98 6.57 9.96
C ALA A 568 4.49 5.23 10.54
N GLY A 569 4.03 4.31 9.69
CA GLY A 569 3.50 3.03 10.13
C GLY A 569 2.25 3.17 11.01
N LEU A 570 1.43 4.20 10.80
CA LEU A 570 0.19 4.50 11.54
C LEU A 570 -1.03 3.82 10.90
N THR A 571 -2.07 3.57 11.67
CA THR A 571 -3.34 3.07 11.12
C THR A 571 -3.94 4.11 10.17
N GLU A 572 -4.26 3.67 8.95
CA GLU A 572 -4.93 4.49 7.93
C GLU A 572 -6.22 3.80 7.48
N ILE A 573 -7.30 4.56 7.42
CA ILE A 573 -8.59 4.13 6.90
C ILE A 573 -8.89 4.90 5.62
N LEU A 574 -9.08 4.19 4.51
CA LEU A 574 -9.42 4.79 3.23
C LEU A 574 -10.91 4.58 2.93
N ILE A 575 -11.62 5.64 2.57
CA ILE A 575 -13.03 5.60 2.15
C ILE A 575 -13.20 6.30 0.79
N PRO A 576 -13.92 5.70 -0.18
CA PRO A 576 -14.28 6.38 -1.43
C PRO A 576 -14.99 7.70 -1.16
N ALA A 577 -14.58 8.75 -1.87
CA ALA A 577 -15.01 10.13 -1.59
C ALA A 577 -15.71 10.82 -2.76
N GLY A 578 -15.53 10.30 -3.97
CA GLY A 578 -16.24 10.80 -5.14
C GLY A 578 -15.59 10.32 -6.42
N TYR A 579 -16.06 10.90 -7.52
CA TYR A 579 -15.56 10.64 -8.85
C TYR A 579 -15.35 11.94 -9.62
N VAL A 580 -14.36 11.95 -10.52
CA VAL A 580 -14.15 13.03 -11.48
C VAL A 580 -14.42 12.55 -12.89
N THR A 581 -15.14 13.36 -13.67
CA THR A 581 -15.46 13.07 -15.09
C THR A 581 -14.55 13.80 -16.07
N THR A 582 -13.65 14.65 -15.57
CA THR A 582 -12.67 15.38 -16.38
C THR A 582 -11.28 15.14 -15.80
N VAL A 583 -10.36 14.73 -16.67
CA VAL A 583 -8.96 14.49 -16.30
C VAL A 583 -8.02 15.03 -17.36
N TYR A 584 -6.79 15.33 -16.96
CA TYR A 584 -5.75 15.84 -17.84
C TYR A 584 -4.62 14.81 -17.87
N ASP A 585 -4.62 13.97 -18.91
CA ASP A 585 -3.65 12.88 -19.02
C ASP A 585 -2.33 13.40 -19.58
N PRO A 586 -1.18 13.12 -18.92
CA PRO A 586 0.13 13.42 -19.48
C PRO A 586 0.33 12.80 -20.86
N VAL A 587 1.16 13.45 -21.68
CA VAL A 587 1.50 12.98 -23.03
C VAL A 587 3.00 12.76 -23.17
N PHE A 588 3.39 11.95 -24.15
CA PHE A 588 4.80 11.81 -24.53
C PHE A 588 5.20 12.94 -25.48
N ALA A 589 6.36 13.54 -25.22
CA ALA A 589 7.05 14.46 -26.12
C ALA A 589 8.48 13.95 -26.39
N LEU A 590 9.08 14.33 -27.51
CA LEU A 590 10.51 14.07 -27.74
C LEU A 590 11.35 14.94 -26.80
N SER A 591 12.44 14.37 -26.28
CA SER A 591 13.45 15.11 -25.53
C SER A 591 14.09 16.21 -26.40
N PRO A 592 14.71 17.24 -25.81
CA PRO A 592 15.34 18.33 -26.58
C PRO A 592 16.39 17.88 -27.61
N ASP A 593 17.07 16.76 -27.34
CA ASP A 593 18.04 16.11 -28.24
C ASP A 593 17.40 15.08 -29.19
N ALA A 594 16.07 14.91 -29.16
CA ALA A 594 15.28 13.98 -29.96
C ALA A 594 15.67 12.49 -29.85
N THR A 595 16.36 12.09 -28.78
CA THR A 595 16.84 10.70 -28.60
C THR A 595 15.86 9.80 -27.84
N ARG A 596 14.89 10.38 -27.11
CA ARG A 596 13.95 9.62 -26.28
C ARG A 596 12.62 10.34 -26.08
N TYR A 597 11.59 9.59 -25.70
CA TYR A 597 10.34 10.17 -25.23
C TYR A 597 10.42 10.53 -23.74
N VAL A 598 9.91 11.71 -23.40
CA VAL A 598 9.73 12.21 -22.04
C VAL A 598 8.24 12.46 -21.79
N SER A 599 7.81 12.30 -20.56
CA SER A 599 6.47 12.70 -20.17
C SER A 599 6.39 14.21 -19.99
N VAL A 600 5.30 14.83 -20.42
CA VAL A 600 5.01 16.26 -20.23
C VAL A 600 3.56 16.46 -19.82
N PRO A 601 3.23 17.55 -19.07
CA PRO A 601 1.86 17.82 -18.68
C PRO A 601 1.01 18.08 -19.92
N SER A 602 -0.31 17.89 -19.78
CA SER A 602 -1.27 18.25 -20.81
C SER A 602 -2.34 19.15 -20.21
N ASP A 603 -2.73 20.19 -20.95
CA ASP A 603 -3.89 21.02 -20.62
C ASP A 603 -5.13 20.59 -21.42
N THR A 604 -5.05 19.47 -22.14
CA THR A 604 -6.17 18.93 -22.92
C THR A 604 -7.08 18.09 -22.03
N PRO A 605 -8.34 18.48 -21.80
CA PRO A 605 -9.26 17.71 -20.98
C PRO A 605 -9.70 16.43 -21.70
N THR A 606 -9.67 15.32 -20.96
CA THR A 606 -10.33 14.06 -21.33
C THR A 606 -11.61 13.93 -20.52
N THR A 607 -12.75 13.84 -21.20
CA THR A 607 -14.06 13.61 -20.56
C THR A 607 -14.35 12.11 -20.44
N LEU A 608 -14.86 11.68 -19.30
CA LEU A 608 -15.15 10.30 -18.96
C LEU A 608 -16.64 10.13 -18.68
N PRO A 609 -17.25 9.00 -19.12
CA PRO A 609 -18.65 8.73 -18.83
C PRO A 609 -18.87 8.55 -17.32
N PRO A 610 -20.09 8.84 -16.81
CA PRO A 610 -20.43 8.56 -15.42
C PRO A 610 -20.18 7.09 -15.02
N PRO A 611 -19.73 6.82 -13.78
CA PRO A 611 -19.52 7.80 -12.70
C PRO A 611 -18.23 8.61 -12.83
N GLY A 612 -17.31 8.26 -13.72
CA GLY A 612 -15.97 8.84 -13.83
C GLY A 612 -14.92 8.02 -13.07
N LEU A 613 -13.79 8.63 -12.70
CA LEU A 613 -12.71 7.96 -11.97
C LEU A 613 -12.76 8.27 -10.47
N PRO A 614 -12.62 7.26 -9.61
CA PRO A 614 -12.75 7.45 -8.18
C PRO A 614 -11.55 8.16 -7.55
N PHE A 615 -11.83 8.87 -6.47
CA PHE A 615 -10.84 9.32 -5.49
C PHE A 615 -11.34 9.05 -4.07
N SER A 616 -10.44 9.05 -3.10
CA SER A 616 -10.71 8.65 -1.72
C SER A 616 -10.03 9.55 -0.70
N LEU A 617 -10.64 9.65 0.48
CA LEU A 617 -10.06 10.27 1.66
C LEU A 617 -9.39 9.23 2.54
N VAL A 618 -8.29 9.62 3.18
CA VAL A 618 -7.58 8.82 4.18
C VAL A 618 -7.81 9.48 5.54
N PHE A 619 -8.27 8.70 6.51
CA PHE A 619 -8.39 9.10 7.90
C PHE A 619 -7.31 8.40 8.73
N ARG A 620 -6.64 9.14 9.61
CA ARG A 620 -5.65 8.59 10.54
C ARG A 620 -5.80 9.21 11.93
N ALA A 621 -5.38 8.45 12.95
CA ALA A 621 -5.37 8.89 14.33
C ALA A 621 -4.14 8.29 15.04
N GLU A 622 -3.95 8.66 16.30
CA GLU A 622 -2.88 8.09 17.13
C GLU A 622 -3.00 6.56 17.25
N PRO A 623 -1.89 5.82 17.38
CA PRO A 623 -1.93 4.39 17.70
C PRO A 623 -2.75 4.12 18.97
N GLY A 624 -3.61 3.09 18.93
CA GLY A 624 -4.54 2.80 20.03
C GLY A 624 -5.83 3.63 20.01
N LYS A 625 -5.98 4.56 19.05
CA LYS A 625 -7.22 5.33 18.81
C LYS A 625 -7.96 4.88 17.55
N GLU A 626 -7.70 3.67 17.05
CA GLU A 626 -8.37 3.10 15.88
C GLU A 626 -9.90 3.12 16.02
N GLY A 627 -10.42 2.98 17.25
CA GLY A 627 -11.85 3.04 17.48
C GLY A 627 -12.46 4.42 17.21
N VAL A 628 -11.68 5.51 17.34
CA VAL A 628 -12.11 6.87 16.99
C VAL A 628 -12.15 7.03 15.47
N VAL A 629 -11.05 6.68 14.79
CA VAL A 629 -10.95 6.85 13.35
C VAL A 629 -11.96 5.95 12.60
N LEU A 630 -12.27 4.76 13.11
CA LEU A 630 -13.33 3.89 12.58
C LEU A 630 -14.73 4.51 12.70
N ARG A 631 -15.03 5.19 13.81
CA ARG A 631 -16.33 5.89 13.97
C ARG A 631 -16.45 7.05 13.00
N ILE A 632 -15.38 7.82 12.83
CA ILE A 632 -15.34 8.95 11.89
C ILE A 632 -15.52 8.45 10.46
N ALA A 633 -14.74 7.43 10.06
CA ALA A 633 -14.82 6.84 8.74
C ALA A 633 -16.19 6.19 8.45
N ALA A 634 -16.78 5.49 9.43
CA ALA A 634 -18.11 4.90 9.29
C ALA A 634 -19.22 5.96 9.17
N ALA A 635 -19.12 7.07 9.93
CA ALA A 635 -20.04 8.19 9.80
C ALA A 635 -19.90 8.87 8.42
N TYR A 636 -18.66 9.05 7.95
CA TYR A 636 -18.38 9.56 6.62
C TYR A 636 -18.94 8.65 5.52
N GLU A 637 -18.66 7.33 5.56
CA GLU A 637 -19.17 6.35 4.59
C GLU A 637 -20.70 6.34 4.55
N ALA A 638 -21.36 6.33 5.71
CA ALA A 638 -22.82 6.34 5.82
C ALA A 638 -23.46 7.65 5.36
N GLY A 639 -22.82 8.79 5.68
CA GLY A 639 -23.30 10.12 5.31
C GLY A 639 -23.05 10.48 3.85
N SER A 640 -21.93 10.05 3.28
CA SER A 640 -21.51 10.42 1.93
C SER A 640 -22.10 9.47 0.87
N LYS A 641 -22.18 8.17 1.16
CA LYS A 641 -22.64 7.10 0.24
C LYS A 641 -21.96 7.17 -1.13
N ARG A 642 -20.67 7.51 -1.14
CA ARG A 642 -19.93 7.83 -2.38
C ARG A 642 -19.53 6.62 -3.21
N ARG A 643 -19.56 5.40 -2.67
CA ARG A 643 -19.22 4.20 -3.44
C ARG A 643 -20.32 3.86 -4.45
N THR A 644 -19.96 3.82 -5.73
CA THR A 644 -20.82 3.34 -6.82
C THR A 644 -20.21 2.07 -7.42
N PRO A 645 -20.93 0.94 -7.55
CA PRO A 645 -20.41 -0.24 -8.25
C PRO A 645 -19.97 0.08 -9.68
N PRO A 646 -18.89 -0.54 -10.20
CA PRO A 646 -18.48 -0.35 -11.59
C PRO A 646 -19.61 -0.74 -12.57
N PRO A 647 -19.92 0.06 -13.60
CA PRO A 647 -21.08 -0.19 -14.47
C PRO A 647 -21.08 -1.57 -15.15
N ALA A 648 -19.91 -2.09 -15.53
CA ALA A 648 -19.77 -3.40 -16.18
C ALA A 648 -19.80 -4.59 -15.20
N PHE A 649 -19.71 -4.32 -13.89
CA PHE A 649 -19.65 -5.32 -12.82
C PHE A 649 -20.65 -4.93 -11.73
N GLY A 650 -21.91 -4.81 -12.17
CA GLY A 650 -23.03 -4.31 -11.37
C GLY A 650 -23.26 -5.08 -10.06
N PRO A 651 -24.20 -4.60 -9.22
CA PRO A 651 -24.47 -5.21 -7.93
C PRO A 651 -24.86 -6.68 -8.10
N LEU A 652 -24.36 -7.55 -7.21
CA LEU A 652 -24.87 -8.92 -7.10
C LEU A 652 -26.37 -8.84 -6.81
N HIS A 653 -27.19 -9.39 -7.70
CA HIS A 653 -28.63 -9.44 -7.53
C HIS A 653 -28.98 -10.19 -6.24
N HIS A 654 -29.99 -9.71 -5.52
CA HIS A 654 -30.47 -10.39 -4.33
C HIS A 654 -30.90 -11.82 -4.70
N PRO A 655 -30.59 -12.87 -3.91
CA PRO A 655 -30.92 -14.27 -4.25
C PRO A 655 -32.40 -14.52 -4.59
N ALA A 656 -33.30 -13.66 -4.11
CA ALA A 656 -34.73 -13.69 -4.42
C ALA A 656 -35.08 -13.36 -5.88
N GLN A 657 -34.12 -12.86 -6.68
CA GLN A 657 -34.28 -12.57 -8.10
C GLN A 657 -33.66 -13.66 -9.01
N LEU A 658 -33.05 -14.70 -8.42
CA LEU A 658 -32.38 -15.81 -9.11
C LEU A 658 -33.16 -17.14 -8.97
N ARG A 659 -34.42 -17.09 -8.53
CA ARG A 659 -35.33 -18.25 -8.47
C ARG A 659 -36.50 -18.08 -9.42
#